data_AF-A0A7C3L697-F1
#
_entry.id   AF-A0A7C3L697-F1
#
_cell.length_a   1.000
_cell.length_b   1.000
_cell.length_c   1.000
_cell.angle_alpha   90.00
_cell.angle_beta   90.00
_cell.angle_gamma   90.00
#
_symmetry.space_group_name_H-M   'P 1'
#
loop_
_entity.id
_entity.type
_entity.pdbx_description
1 polymer ?
#
loop_
_entity_poly.entity_id
_entity_poly.type
_entity_poly.pdbx_seq_one_letter_code
_entity_poly.pdbx_strand_id
1 'polypeptide(L)'
;MNKLLLALFCTIGLVHADVHSNMAKPILTAELQGSEGNKEKEIDGLIKKLGTIGYSTVAANKNIQVHYYNKFQEKNVEMISFFGVVNKEKIRPLLLANPDFGAYAPFNFLVYKTLDTQSDNNTWYGHLAPDTMLDIIGSKNEDNRKAFKKMVGSLDMLVNKEMIPALSKKFEHTKPLPAHGLTKLVKKFDNTDDLETFVEDFISDHDGRFSKHDFIIAGFIDYKFEYEDMDLEFDKYDAYWVSLLCHFKFSNSIFNRGIPEAGMFAPCSVYFYIPKGTNELHVGYASVDNWINALNFRDQRRIDYMKAIDAEVVETFEEMGFVKENQESSVASQAISKEKQNTELETLKAELAKVKAELEALKKKEQIENNTSKVSSEKEPVAKESSEEKVISVLPTKTFKTAKFTLGKVAPNVLSAYYAAQPQTLEGTKQNLEKNGFTILAQTEVLKGHTVLTITNAQLQATNTFLATLNVHVNGKDEIRVQNPSYFAAAYLQDKYSYGQFGDTLHALQSALGDLYVVNDVFETTELPEYQFMMGMPHFDDFIEVSEGEDLVQKVTSHKAEKYVAYTLKLPNGTILVGHKLRSRTNKFLHKINAERNTNILPYQSLIKEGKAIILDPKYYLALSLPLLTMSDFMKIASAPGEIEKDIKRAYK
;
A
#
# COMPACT_ATOMS: atom_id res chain seq x y z
N MET A 1 51.18 27.91 -72.16
CA MET A 1 51.34 29.15 -71.38
C MET A 1 50.23 29.16 -70.33
N ASN A 2 50.55 28.62 -69.17
CA ASN A 2 49.60 27.90 -68.31
C ASN A 2 49.75 28.31 -66.84
N LYS A 3 49.73 29.63 -66.55
CA LYS A 3 49.97 30.16 -65.19
C LYS A 3 49.21 31.45 -64.83
N LEU A 4 48.07 31.78 -65.47
CA LEU A 4 47.35 33.03 -65.14
C LEU A 4 45.82 32.91 -64.99
N LEU A 5 45.32 31.73 -64.59
CA LEU A 5 43.89 31.54 -64.31
C LEU A 5 43.61 30.83 -62.97
N LEU A 6 44.63 30.65 -62.12
CA LEU A 6 44.52 29.96 -60.83
C LEU A 6 44.79 30.88 -59.62
N ALA A 7 44.72 32.20 -59.79
CA ALA A 7 45.05 33.18 -58.75
C ALA A 7 43.92 34.16 -58.40
N LEU A 8 42.70 33.97 -58.92
CA LEU A 8 41.57 34.87 -58.64
C LEU A 8 40.37 34.21 -57.92
N PHE A 9 40.55 33.00 -57.36
CA PHE A 9 39.51 32.32 -56.55
C PHE A 9 39.90 32.05 -55.09
N CYS A 10 41.02 32.62 -54.61
CA CYS A 10 41.51 32.41 -53.22
C CYS A 10 41.41 33.64 -52.30
N THR A 11 40.72 34.72 -52.67
CA THR A 11 40.66 35.95 -51.84
C THR A 11 39.26 36.54 -51.63
N ILE A 12 38.21 35.72 -51.68
CA ILE A 12 36.85 36.09 -51.20
C ILE A 12 36.31 35.00 -50.26
N GLY A 13 37.17 34.47 -49.38
CA GLY A 13 36.84 33.33 -48.51
C GLY A 13 37.08 33.54 -47.02
N LEU A 14 37.19 34.79 -46.54
CA LEU A 14 37.50 35.07 -45.13
C LEU A 14 36.71 36.22 -44.49
N VAL A 15 35.54 36.57 -45.02
CA VAL A 15 34.60 37.46 -44.31
C VAL A 15 33.19 36.95 -44.60
N HIS A 16 32.76 35.85 -43.96
CA HIS A 16 31.36 35.45 -43.70
C HIS A 16 31.31 34.19 -42.79
N ALA A 17 32.22 34.09 -41.82
CA ALA A 17 32.16 33.06 -40.77
C ALA A 17 31.97 33.73 -39.40
N ASP A 18 30.93 34.54 -39.29
CA ASP A 18 30.32 34.90 -38.01
C ASP A 18 28.80 34.71 -38.16
N VAL A 19 28.43 33.50 -38.59
CA VAL A 19 27.11 32.98 -38.25
C VAL A 19 27.28 32.40 -36.86
N HIS A 20 26.80 33.13 -35.84
CA HIS A 20 26.57 32.58 -34.52
C HIS A 20 25.77 31.28 -34.65
N SER A 21 26.46 30.14 -34.65
CA SER A 21 25.82 28.86 -34.44
C SER A 21 25.39 28.86 -32.97
N ASN A 22 24.13 29.23 -32.71
CA ASN A 22 23.43 28.94 -31.46
C ASN A 22 23.28 27.42 -31.29
N MET A 23 24.39 26.69 -31.17
CA MET A 23 24.36 25.30 -30.71
C MET A 23 24.05 25.36 -29.22
N ALA A 24 22.83 24.95 -28.86
CA ALA A 24 22.40 24.84 -27.47
C ALA A 24 23.44 24.04 -26.67
N LYS A 25 23.90 24.61 -25.56
CA LYS A 25 24.91 23.98 -24.69
C LYS A 25 24.35 22.66 -24.15
N PRO A 26 25.09 21.54 -24.24
CA PRO A 26 24.64 20.26 -23.68
C PRO A 26 24.45 20.36 -22.16
N ILE A 27 23.34 19.79 -21.67
CA ILE A 27 22.94 19.75 -20.26
C ILE A 27 23.04 18.30 -19.78
N LEU A 28 23.65 18.08 -18.61
CA LEU A 28 23.85 16.75 -18.04
C LEU A 28 22.50 16.14 -17.59
N THR A 29 22.14 15.00 -18.15
CA THR A 29 21.01 14.17 -17.71
C THR A 29 21.42 13.27 -16.55
N ALA A 30 22.55 12.56 -16.69
CA ALA A 30 23.10 11.64 -15.71
C ALA A 30 24.56 11.32 -16.01
N GLU A 31 25.26 10.83 -14.99
CA GLU A 31 26.59 10.22 -15.14
C GLU A 31 26.58 8.87 -14.43
N LEU A 32 26.68 7.78 -15.20
CA LEU A 32 26.77 6.43 -14.67
C LEU A 32 28.23 6.06 -14.46
N GLN A 33 28.50 5.38 -13.35
CA GLN A 33 29.79 4.84 -13.01
C GLN A 33 29.91 3.41 -13.57
N GLY A 34 31.14 3.00 -13.91
CA GLY A 34 31.40 1.73 -14.56
C GLY A 34 32.54 0.96 -13.92
N SER A 35 32.36 -0.35 -13.83
CA SER A 35 33.36 -1.30 -13.35
C SER A 35 33.40 -2.51 -14.27
N GLU A 36 34.60 -2.99 -14.58
CA GLU A 36 34.80 -4.12 -15.49
C GLU A 36 34.23 -5.42 -14.91
N GLY A 37 33.63 -6.23 -15.79
CA GLY A 37 33.00 -7.50 -15.49
C GLY A 37 31.60 -7.37 -14.88
N ASN A 38 31.05 -8.51 -14.49
CA ASN A 38 29.81 -8.58 -13.74
C ASN A 38 30.08 -8.25 -12.26
N LYS A 39 29.42 -7.21 -11.74
CA LYS A 39 29.59 -6.69 -10.38
C LYS A 39 28.38 -6.86 -9.47
N GLU A 40 27.52 -7.83 -9.78
CA GLU A 40 26.28 -8.06 -9.02
C GLU A 40 26.54 -8.30 -7.52
N LYS A 41 27.56 -9.08 -7.17
CA LYS A 41 27.88 -9.39 -5.76
C LYS A 41 28.36 -8.16 -4.99
N GLU A 42 29.19 -7.33 -5.62
CA GLU A 42 29.68 -6.08 -5.04
C GLU A 42 28.53 -5.08 -4.86
N ILE A 43 27.64 -4.97 -5.86
CA ILE A 43 26.41 -4.17 -5.76
C ILE A 43 25.54 -4.65 -4.60
N ASP A 44 25.35 -5.96 -4.43
CA ASP A 44 24.61 -6.52 -3.29
C ASP A 44 25.23 -6.15 -1.94
N GLY A 45 26.57 -6.09 -1.88
CA GLY A 45 27.31 -5.56 -0.73
C GLY A 45 27.05 -4.07 -0.49
N LEU A 46 27.08 -3.25 -1.54
CA LEU A 46 26.77 -1.82 -1.48
C LEU A 46 25.34 -1.56 -0.98
N ILE A 47 24.34 -2.25 -1.54
CA ILE A 47 22.93 -2.07 -1.15
C ILE A 47 22.70 -2.36 0.33
N LYS A 48 23.37 -3.39 0.88
CA LYS A 48 23.33 -3.70 2.33
C LYS A 48 23.94 -2.60 3.20
N LYS A 49 24.84 -1.78 2.66
CA LYS A 49 25.52 -0.69 3.37
C LYS A 49 24.78 0.65 3.32
N LEU A 50 23.70 0.77 2.53
CA LEU A 50 22.93 2.02 2.43
C LEU A 50 22.45 2.54 3.80
N GLY A 51 22.07 1.65 4.70
CA GLY A 51 21.65 2.01 6.06
C GLY A 51 22.71 2.77 6.86
N THR A 52 24.00 2.55 6.57
CA THR A 52 25.11 3.23 7.28
C THR A 52 25.18 4.73 7.02
N ILE A 53 24.53 5.21 5.96
CA ILE A 53 24.44 6.63 5.59
C ILE A 53 23.00 7.16 5.70
N GLY A 54 22.12 6.42 6.39
CA GLY A 54 20.71 6.77 6.61
C GLY A 54 19.79 6.53 5.41
N TYR A 55 20.23 5.77 4.41
CA TYR A 55 19.38 5.37 3.29
C TYR A 55 18.67 4.04 3.56
N SER A 56 17.41 3.95 3.14
CA SER A 56 16.62 2.72 3.08
C SER A 56 16.33 2.34 1.63
N THR A 57 16.23 1.04 1.37
CA THR A 57 15.80 0.50 0.07
C THR A 57 14.30 0.22 0.14
N VAL A 58 13.49 1.03 -0.55
CA VAL A 58 12.03 0.87 -0.67
C VAL A 58 11.69 -0.34 -1.52
N ALA A 59 12.48 -0.58 -2.58
CA ALA A 59 12.34 -1.75 -3.43
C ALA A 59 13.69 -2.17 -4.03
N ALA A 60 13.91 -3.48 -4.09
CA ALA A 60 15.11 -4.09 -4.69
C ALA A 60 14.68 -5.06 -5.80
N ASN A 61 14.43 -4.51 -6.98
CA ASN A 61 13.93 -5.23 -8.15
C ASN A 61 15.10 -5.71 -9.00
N LYS A 62 15.64 -6.89 -8.66
CA LYS A 62 16.86 -7.45 -9.28
C LYS A 62 16.57 -8.33 -10.48
N ASN A 63 17.52 -8.37 -11.41
CA ASN A 63 17.55 -9.30 -12.53
C ASN A 63 16.28 -9.29 -13.39
N ILE A 64 15.77 -8.11 -13.73
CA ILE A 64 14.52 -7.95 -14.46
C ILE A 64 14.59 -8.53 -15.88
N GLN A 65 15.79 -8.70 -16.44
CA GLN A 65 16.00 -9.43 -17.69
C GLN A 65 15.51 -10.87 -17.64
N VAL A 66 15.50 -11.51 -16.46
CA VAL A 66 14.94 -12.86 -16.29
C VAL A 66 13.43 -12.83 -16.52
N HIS A 67 12.74 -11.80 -16.02
CA HIS A 67 11.32 -11.60 -16.28
C HIS A 67 11.05 -11.32 -17.76
N TYR A 68 11.89 -10.53 -18.43
CA TYR A 68 11.76 -10.29 -19.86
C TYR A 68 11.89 -11.59 -20.67
N TYR A 69 12.88 -12.40 -20.35
CA TYR A 69 13.07 -13.70 -21.00
C TYR A 69 11.88 -14.62 -20.76
N ASN A 70 11.45 -14.77 -19.51
CA ASN A 70 10.34 -15.67 -19.17
C ASN A 70 9.02 -15.24 -19.85
N LYS A 71 8.72 -13.94 -19.92
CA LYS A 71 7.45 -13.43 -20.46
C LYS A 71 7.47 -13.19 -21.97
N PHE A 72 8.58 -12.69 -22.51
CA PHE A 72 8.67 -12.24 -23.91
C PHE A 72 9.66 -13.05 -24.75
N GLN A 73 10.42 -13.98 -24.13
CA GLN A 73 11.50 -14.74 -24.79
C GLN A 73 12.60 -13.84 -25.38
N GLU A 74 12.82 -12.67 -24.76
CA GLU A 74 13.81 -11.68 -25.18
C GLU A 74 14.90 -11.52 -24.11
N LYS A 75 16.17 -11.66 -24.52
CA LYS A 75 17.34 -11.47 -23.65
C LYS A 75 18.37 -10.61 -24.37
N ASN A 76 18.19 -9.29 -24.32
CA ASN A 76 19.03 -8.30 -25.00
C ASN A 76 19.91 -7.49 -24.04
N VAL A 77 19.75 -7.72 -22.72
CA VAL A 77 20.65 -7.25 -21.67
C VAL A 77 21.09 -8.45 -20.84
N GLU A 78 22.32 -8.42 -20.33
CA GLU A 78 22.83 -9.50 -19.48
C GLU A 78 22.26 -9.40 -18.06
N MET A 79 22.21 -8.17 -17.54
CA MET A 79 21.72 -7.85 -16.20
C MET A 79 21.04 -6.49 -16.21
N ILE A 80 19.91 -6.36 -15.53
CA ILE A 80 19.32 -5.06 -15.19
C ILE A 80 18.55 -5.15 -13.86
N SER A 81 18.84 -4.22 -12.96
CA SER A 81 18.29 -4.16 -11.61
C SER A 81 17.95 -2.71 -11.24
N PHE A 82 16.86 -2.53 -10.49
CA PHE A 82 16.35 -1.24 -10.05
C PHE A 82 16.27 -1.23 -8.53
N PHE A 83 16.87 -0.22 -7.90
CA PHE A 83 16.87 -0.05 -6.46
C PHE A 83 16.22 1.29 -6.13
N GLY A 84 14.98 1.27 -5.65
CA GLY A 84 14.31 2.46 -5.16
C GLY A 84 14.89 2.82 -3.79
N VAL A 85 15.68 3.89 -3.73
CA VAL A 85 16.41 4.29 -2.52
C VAL A 85 15.98 5.68 -2.04
N VAL A 86 15.96 5.85 -0.72
CA VAL A 86 15.65 7.15 -0.10
C VAL A 86 16.36 7.31 1.24
N ASN A 87 16.73 8.54 1.59
CA ASN A 87 17.12 8.92 2.94
C ASN A 87 15.93 9.62 3.61
N LYS A 88 15.21 8.88 4.46
CA LYS A 88 13.94 9.33 5.06
C LYS A 88 14.10 10.63 5.85
N GLU A 89 15.14 10.75 6.68
CA GLU A 89 15.38 11.94 7.50
C GLU A 89 15.68 13.18 6.65
N LYS A 90 16.59 13.04 5.66
CA LYS A 90 17.03 14.17 4.84
C LYS A 90 15.99 14.64 3.83
N ILE A 91 15.12 13.74 3.35
CA ILE A 91 14.05 14.09 2.41
C ILE A 91 12.86 14.76 3.12
N ARG A 92 12.64 14.50 4.42
CA ARG A 92 11.53 15.05 5.21
C ARG A 92 11.35 16.57 5.07
N PRO A 93 12.37 17.42 5.34
CA PRO A 93 12.21 18.87 5.21
C PRO A 93 11.90 19.30 3.76
N LEU A 94 12.36 18.54 2.76
CA LEU A 94 12.10 18.82 1.36
C LEU A 94 10.64 18.51 1.00
N LEU A 95 10.10 17.38 1.46
CA LEU A 95 8.68 17.04 1.29
C LEU A 95 7.76 18.05 1.99
N LEU A 96 8.14 18.53 3.18
CA LEU A 96 7.41 19.59 3.87
C LEU A 96 7.46 20.92 3.09
N ALA A 97 8.58 21.23 2.45
CA ALA A 97 8.71 22.43 1.63
C ALA A 97 7.89 22.33 0.33
N ASN A 98 7.99 21.21 -0.37
CA ASN A 98 7.32 20.95 -1.64
C ASN A 98 6.95 19.44 -1.75
N PRO A 99 5.67 19.07 -1.86
CA PRO A 99 5.28 17.67 -2.02
C PRO A 99 5.86 17.05 -3.30
N ASP A 100 6.18 17.85 -4.31
CA ASP A 100 6.65 17.32 -5.60
C ASP A 100 8.04 16.62 -5.51
N PHE A 101 8.77 16.78 -4.41
CA PHE A 101 9.95 15.94 -4.12
C PHE A 101 9.61 14.43 -4.04
N GLY A 102 8.34 14.07 -3.85
CA GLY A 102 7.82 12.70 -3.95
C GLY A 102 8.12 12.01 -5.28
N ALA A 103 8.25 12.77 -6.38
CA ALA A 103 8.60 12.24 -7.70
C ALA A 103 9.99 11.56 -7.73
N TYR A 104 10.85 11.86 -6.76
CA TYR A 104 12.19 11.28 -6.61
C TYR A 104 12.48 10.84 -5.17
N ALA A 105 11.43 10.47 -4.43
CA ALA A 105 11.52 9.97 -3.07
C ALA A 105 10.63 8.71 -2.92
N PRO A 106 11.11 7.51 -3.28
CA PRO A 106 12.49 7.20 -3.64
C PRO A 106 12.84 7.58 -5.08
N PHE A 107 14.14 7.72 -5.34
CA PHE A 107 14.71 7.75 -6.69
C PHE A 107 15.41 6.43 -6.98
N ASN A 108 15.70 6.18 -8.26
CA ASN A 108 16.39 4.95 -8.63
C ASN A 108 17.88 5.02 -8.47
N PHE A 109 18.46 3.92 -8.01
CA PHE A 109 19.81 3.53 -8.34
C PHE A 109 19.73 2.38 -9.35
N LEU A 110 20.02 2.67 -10.62
CA LEU A 110 20.04 1.71 -11.73
C LEU A 110 21.34 0.92 -11.70
N VAL A 111 21.24 -0.37 -12.02
CA VAL A 111 22.41 -1.22 -12.32
C VAL A 111 22.11 -2.02 -13.59
N TYR A 112 23.01 -2.02 -14.56
CA TYR A 112 22.86 -2.84 -15.76
C TYR A 112 24.19 -3.30 -16.34
N LYS A 113 24.14 -4.38 -17.12
CA LYS A 113 25.22 -4.85 -17.99
C LYS A 113 24.63 -5.28 -19.33
N THR A 114 25.20 -4.75 -20.41
CA THR A 114 24.85 -5.14 -21.78
C THR A 114 25.40 -6.52 -22.09
N LEU A 115 24.85 -7.19 -23.11
CA LEU A 115 25.40 -8.45 -23.58
C LEU A 115 26.85 -8.30 -24.07
N ASP A 116 27.65 -9.34 -23.88
CA ASP A 116 29.07 -9.40 -24.26
C ASP A 116 29.33 -9.17 -25.77
N THR A 117 28.29 -9.25 -26.61
CA THR A 117 28.37 -8.96 -28.05
C THR A 117 28.52 -7.47 -28.38
N GLN A 118 28.37 -6.56 -27.41
CA GLN A 118 28.51 -5.11 -27.62
C GLN A 118 29.93 -4.57 -27.33
N SER A 119 30.93 -5.43 -27.11
CA SER A 119 32.30 -5.03 -26.71
C SER A 119 32.38 -4.14 -25.47
N ASP A 120 31.32 -4.14 -24.64
CA ASP A 120 31.23 -3.46 -23.34
C ASP A 120 31.05 -4.52 -22.25
N ASN A 121 32.15 -4.90 -21.60
CA ASN A 121 32.15 -5.88 -20.50
C ASN A 121 31.92 -5.21 -19.14
N ASN A 122 31.36 -4.01 -19.06
CA ASN A 122 31.25 -3.29 -17.80
C ASN A 122 29.85 -3.43 -17.19
N THR A 123 29.81 -3.48 -15.86
CA THR A 123 28.59 -3.19 -15.10
C THR A 123 28.51 -1.68 -14.90
N TRP A 124 27.42 -1.08 -15.36
CA TRP A 124 27.10 0.33 -15.22
C TRP A 124 26.09 0.55 -14.10
N TYR A 125 26.31 1.55 -13.27
CA TYR A 125 25.45 1.85 -12.13
C TYR A 125 25.42 3.34 -11.79
N GLY A 126 24.29 3.81 -11.27
CA GLY A 126 24.12 5.21 -10.90
C GLY A 126 22.66 5.66 -10.94
N HIS A 127 22.45 6.97 -10.96
CA HIS A 127 21.14 7.59 -10.93
C HIS A 127 21.11 8.84 -11.81
N LEU A 128 19.92 9.43 -11.99
CA LEU A 128 19.81 10.73 -12.65
C LEU A 128 20.67 11.80 -11.95
N ALA A 129 21.17 12.78 -12.70
CA ALA A 129 21.84 13.90 -12.07
C ALA A 129 20.85 14.63 -11.12
N PRO A 130 21.28 15.03 -9.91
CA PRO A 130 20.41 15.73 -8.97
C PRO A 130 19.78 17.01 -9.56
N ASP A 131 20.51 17.71 -10.42
CA ASP A 131 19.97 18.88 -11.13
C ASP A 131 18.83 18.52 -12.08
N THR A 132 18.95 17.43 -12.84
CA THR A 132 17.87 16.92 -13.69
C THR A 132 16.62 16.62 -12.87
N MET A 133 16.76 15.91 -11.73
CA MET A 133 15.62 15.61 -10.84
C MET A 133 14.95 16.90 -10.33
N LEU A 134 15.75 17.87 -9.88
CA LEU A 134 15.25 19.15 -9.36
C LEU A 134 14.59 20.01 -10.44
N ASP A 135 15.07 19.95 -11.68
CA ASP A 135 14.50 20.67 -12.82
C ASP A 135 13.18 20.04 -13.26
N ILE A 136 13.07 18.71 -13.23
CA ILE A 136 11.80 18.00 -13.46
C ILE A 136 10.78 18.33 -12.38
N ILE A 137 11.19 18.38 -11.10
CA ILE A 137 10.35 18.85 -9.99
C ILE A 137 9.95 20.33 -10.15
N GLY A 138 10.74 21.13 -10.89
CA GLY A 138 10.56 22.58 -10.99
C GLY A 138 10.99 23.35 -9.74
N SER A 139 11.88 22.78 -8.92
CA SER A 139 12.34 23.40 -7.68
C SER A 139 13.25 24.60 -7.95
N LYS A 140 12.81 25.80 -7.55
CA LYS A 140 13.59 27.05 -7.70
C LYS A 140 14.27 27.53 -6.41
N ASN A 141 13.94 26.94 -5.27
CA ASN A 141 14.50 27.36 -3.98
C ASN A 141 15.93 26.80 -3.82
N GLU A 142 16.91 27.68 -3.76
CA GLU A 142 18.34 27.33 -3.71
C GLU A 142 18.72 26.46 -2.51
N ASP A 143 18.14 26.71 -1.33
CA ASP A 143 18.43 25.91 -0.13
C ASP A 143 17.90 24.48 -0.27
N ASN A 144 16.69 24.32 -0.81
CA ASN A 144 16.11 23.01 -1.10
C ASN A 144 16.93 22.27 -2.15
N ARG A 145 17.35 22.95 -3.22
CA ARG A 145 18.22 22.37 -4.25
C ARG A 145 19.54 21.91 -3.63
N LYS A 146 20.18 22.74 -2.80
CA LYS A 146 21.44 22.41 -2.12
C LYS A 146 21.28 21.23 -1.16
N ALA A 147 20.19 21.19 -0.39
CA ALA A 147 19.91 20.09 0.54
C ALA A 147 19.68 18.77 -0.20
N PHE A 148 18.90 18.78 -1.29
CA PHE A 148 18.67 17.59 -2.11
C PHE A 148 19.98 17.09 -2.75
N LYS A 149 20.78 17.98 -3.34
CA LYS A 149 22.10 17.64 -3.90
C LYS A 149 23.04 17.04 -2.85
N LYS A 150 23.06 17.59 -1.63
CA LYS A 150 23.87 17.06 -0.53
C LYS A 150 23.39 15.68 -0.08
N MET A 151 22.07 15.46 -0.06
CA MET A 151 21.50 14.15 0.24
C MET A 151 21.98 13.12 -0.79
N VAL A 152 21.73 13.36 -2.08
CA VAL A 152 22.13 12.46 -3.16
C VAL A 152 23.65 12.27 -3.20
N GLY A 153 24.44 13.33 -3.05
CA GLY A 153 25.91 13.25 -3.02
C GLY A 153 26.46 12.37 -1.89
N SER A 154 25.71 12.13 -0.80
CA SER A 154 26.12 11.16 0.21
C SER A 154 26.01 9.71 -0.25
N LEU A 155 25.08 9.40 -1.15
CA LEU A 155 25.03 8.12 -1.86
C LEU A 155 26.22 7.99 -2.81
N ASP A 156 26.52 9.03 -3.60
CA ASP A 156 27.66 9.04 -4.52
C ASP A 156 29.00 8.76 -3.81
N MET A 157 29.22 9.37 -2.64
CA MET A 157 30.42 9.11 -1.83
C MET A 157 30.52 7.64 -1.40
N LEU A 158 29.40 7.02 -1.00
CA LEU A 158 29.37 5.61 -0.63
C LEU A 158 29.63 4.72 -1.85
N VAL A 159 28.98 4.99 -2.98
CA VAL A 159 29.18 4.26 -4.24
C VAL A 159 30.65 4.30 -4.65
N ASN A 160 31.28 5.48 -4.66
CA ASN A 160 32.68 5.62 -5.01
C ASN A 160 33.62 4.88 -4.04
N LYS A 161 33.32 4.90 -2.74
CA LYS A 161 34.10 4.20 -1.73
C LYS A 161 34.02 2.68 -1.86
N GLU A 162 32.83 2.16 -2.12
CA GLU A 162 32.56 0.71 -2.09
C GLU A 162 32.82 0.04 -3.43
N MET A 163 32.52 0.72 -4.55
CA MET A 163 32.63 0.14 -5.88
C MET A 163 33.94 0.49 -6.59
N ILE A 164 34.60 1.58 -6.18
CA ILE A 164 35.87 2.06 -6.76
C ILE A 164 35.80 2.07 -8.30
N PRO A 165 34.87 2.85 -8.89
CA PRO A 165 34.66 2.84 -10.34
C PRO A 165 35.91 3.26 -11.10
N ALA A 166 36.15 2.59 -12.23
CA ALA A 166 37.27 2.90 -13.12
C ALA A 166 36.84 3.70 -14.35
N LEU A 167 35.53 3.74 -14.63
CA LEU A 167 34.94 4.34 -15.82
C LEU A 167 33.75 5.23 -15.45
N SER A 168 33.43 6.20 -16.31
CA SER A 168 32.15 6.90 -16.27
C SER A 168 31.56 7.08 -17.66
N LYS A 169 30.23 7.17 -17.73
CA LYS A 169 29.45 7.37 -18.96
C LYS A 169 28.45 8.50 -18.73
N LYS A 170 28.64 9.61 -19.43
CA LYS A 170 27.78 10.80 -19.35
C LYS A 170 26.67 10.75 -20.39
N PHE A 171 25.48 11.12 -19.95
CA PHE A 171 24.31 11.29 -20.79
C PHE A 171 23.92 12.77 -20.76
N GLU A 172 23.84 13.40 -21.93
CA GLU A 172 23.57 14.82 -22.06
C GLU A 172 22.47 15.06 -23.08
N HIS A 173 21.70 16.13 -22.89
CA HIS A 173 20.65 16.56 -23.79
C HIS A 173 20.82 18.01 -24.24
N THR A 174 20.30 18.30 -25.43
CA THR A 174 20.25 19.67 -25.97
C THR A 174 18.82 20.20 -26.07
N LYS A 175 17.82 19.30 -26.12
CA LYS A 175 16.41 19.67 -26.05
C LYS A 175 16.05 19.99 -24.60
N PRO A 176 15.43 21.14 -24.29
CA PRO A 176 15.02 21.45 -22.94
C PRO A 176 14.06 20.38 -22.40
N LEU A 177 14.11 20.13 -21.10
CA LEU A 177 13.06 19.40 -20.41
C LEU A 177 11.69 20.09 -20.63
N PRO A 178 10.58 19.35 -20.55
CA PRO A 178 9.24 19.93 -20.59
C PRO A 178 9.10 21.09 -19.61
N ALA A 179 8.35 22.13 -19.99
CA ALA A 179 8.07 23.27 -19.11
C ALA A 179 7.41 22.83 -17.79
N HIS A 180 6.64 21.74 -17.85
CA HIS A 180 6.02 21.08 -16.72
C HIS A 180 6.51 19.63 -16.69
N GLY A 181 7.54 19.37 -15.88
CA GLY A 181 8.13 18.04 -15.76
C GLY A 181 7.21 17.02 -15.08
N LEU A 182 6.20 17.47 -14.33
CA LEU A 182 5.29 16.60 -13.60
C LEU A 182 3.87 16.65 -14.18
N THR A 183 3.27 15.47 -14.31
CA THR A 183 1.82 15.32 -14.44
C THR A 183 1.23 15.36 -13.04
N LYS A 184 0.23 16.22 -12.81
CA LYS A 184 -0.42 16.40 -11.51
C LYS A 184 -1.94 16.38 -11.66
N LEU A 185 -2.59 15.61 -10.81
CA LEU A 185 -4.04 15.52 -10.74
C LEU A 185 -4.53 15.61 -9.30
N VAL A 186 -5.78 16.02 -9.14
CA VAL A 186 -6.44 16.15 -7.85
C VAL A 186 -7.82 15.52 -7.89
N LYS A 187 -8.21 14.88 -6.78
CA LYS A 187 -9.54 14.34 -6.55
C LYS A 187 -10.08 14.92 -5.25
N LYS A 188 -11.29 15.47 -5.28
CA LYS A 188 -12.02 15.83 -4.06
C LYS A 188 -12.77 14.61 -3.53
N PHE A 189 -12.85 14.48 -2.21
CA PHE A 189 -13.65 13.46 -1.54
C PHE A 189 -14.49 14.07 -0.42
N ASP A 190 -15.55 13.39 0.00
CA ASP A 190 -16.41 13.86 1.08
C ASP A 190 -15.69 13.78 2.43
N ASN A 191 -16.17 14.54 3.43
CA ASN A 191 -15.62 14.43 4.79
C ASN A 191 -15.71 12.97 5.25
N THR A 192 -14.57 12.43 5.68
CA THR A 192 -14.48 11.11 6.30
C THR A 192 -14.08 11.28 7.75
N ASP A 193 -14.80 10.61 8.65
CA ASP A 193 -14.43 10.54 10.07
C ASP A 193 -13.23 9.60 10.28
N ASP A 194 -12.90 8.77 9.27
CA ASP A 194 -11.76 7.86 9.27
C ASP A 194 -10.95 7.99 7.98
N LEU A 195 -9.92 8.85 8.04
CA LEU A 195 -9.02 9.08 6.91
C LEU A 195 -8.09 7.89 6.65
N GLU A 196 -7.72 7.13 7.70
CA GLU A 196 -6.83 5.97 7.56
C GLU A 196 -7.52 4.88 6.73
N THR A 197 -8.78 4.58 7.04
CA THR A 197 -9.61 3.67 6.23
C THR A 197 -9.81 4.18 4.80
N PHE A 198 -10.08 5.48 4.61
CA PHE A 198 -10.19 6.05 3.26
C PHE A 198 -8.92 5.85 2.43
N VAL A 199 -7.75 6.11 3.01
CA VAL A 199 -6.45 5.93 2.33
C VAL A 199 -6.21 4.45 2.02
N GLU A 200 -6.52 3.54 2.95
CA GLU A 200 -6.37 2.10 2.75
C GLU A 200 -7.28 1.57 1.62
N ASP A 201 -8.53 2.01 1.58
CA ASP A 201 -9.49 1.70 0.51
C ASP A 201 -9.02 2.27 -0.83
N PHE A 202 -8.54 3.51 -0.84
CA PHE A 202 -7.99 4.14 -2.03
C PHE A 202 -6.81 3.35 -2.60
N ILE A 203 -5.83 2.98 -1.77
CA ILE A 203 -4.66 2.20 -2.19
C ILE A 203 -5.12 0.86 -2.78
N SER A 204 -6.12 0.22 -2.18
CA SER A 204 -6.64 -1.03 -2.70
C SER A 204 -7.33 -0.89 -4.06
N ASP A 205 -8.12 0.18 -4.28
CA ASP A 205 -8.75 0.46 -5.57
C ASP A 205 -7.71 0.85 -6.64
N HIS A 206 -6.76 1.71 -6.27
CA HIS A 206 -5.61 2.09 -7.10
C HIS A 206 -4.88 0.85 -7.62
N ASP A 207 -4.39 -0.01 -6.73
CA ASP A 207 -3.61 -1.19 -7.10
C ASP A 207 -4.43 -2.15 -7.98
N GLY A 208 -5.73 -2.31 -7.66
CA GLY A 208 -6.65 -3.14 -8.40
C GLY A 208 -6.90 -2.64 -9.83
N ARG A 209 -7.05 -1.33 -10.04
CA ARG A 209 -7.25 -0.74 -11.36
C ARG A 209 -5.98 -0.77 -12.19
N PHE A 210 -4.86 -0.32 -11.66
CA PHE A 210 -3.58 -0.36 -12.36
C PHE A 210 -3.19 -1.79 -12.77
N SER A 211 -3.51 -2.79 -11.94
CA SER A 211 -3.30 -4.21 -12.29
C SER A 211 -4.15 -4.67 -13.50
N LYS A 212 -5.36 -4.13 -13.68
CA LYS A 212 -6.19 -4.44 -14.87
C LYS A 212 -5.60 -3.87 -16.16
N HIS A 213 -4.80 -2.81 -16.03
CA HIS A 213 -4.05 -2.16 -17.12
C HIS A 213 -2.60 -2.68 -17.22
N ASP A 214 -2.31 -3.90 -16.77
CA ASP A 214 -0.98 -4.55 -16.84
C ASP A 214 0.17 -3.81 -16.11
N PHE A 215 -0.16 -2.87 -15.24
CA PHE A 215 0.78 -2.27 -14.30
C PHE A 215 0.89 -3.11 -13.02
N ILE A 216 2.02 -2.97 -12.33
CA ILE A 216 2.25 -3.54 -11.01
C ILE A 216 2.85 -2.48 -10.09
N ILE A 217 2.61 -2.63 -8.79
CA ILE A 217 3.28 -1.85 -7.76
C ILE A 217 4.56 -2.57 -7.36
N ALA A 218 5.69 -2.06 -7.85
CA ALA A 218 7.01 -2.65 -7.66
C ALA A 218 7.69 -2.21 -6.35
N GLY A 219 7.02 -1.37 -5.55
CA GLY A 219 7.45 -0.87 -4.27
C GLY A 219 6.50 0.20 -3.74
N PHE A 220 6.54 0.42 -2.43
CA PHE A 220 5.61 1.31 -1.74
C PHE A 220 6.27 1.87 -0.49
N ILE A 221 6.04 3.16 -0.20
CA ILE A 221 6.42 3.79 1.06
C ILE A 221 5.35 4.78 1.51
N ASP A 222 4.94 4.69 2.77
CA ASP A 222 4.01 5.63 3.41
C ASP A 222 4.80 6.57 4.31
N TYR A 223 5.12 7.78 3.83
CA TYR A 223 5.96 8.72 4.57
C TYR A 223 5.31 9.20 5.86
N LYS A 224 3.98 9.34 5.88
CA LYS A 224 3.29 9.73 7.12
C LYS A 224 3.53 8.67 8.20
N PHE A 225 3.33 7.41 7.83
CA PHE A 225 3.59 6.28 8.70
C PHE A 225 5.07 6.18 9.10
N GLU A 226 6.00 6.28 8.14
CA GLU A 226 7.43 6.17 8.43
C GLU A 226 7.94 7.27 9.37
N TYR A 227 7.40 8.49 9.26
CA TYR A 227 7.79 9.60 10.15
C TYR A 227 7.14 9.52 11.52
N GLU A 228 5.90 9.04 11.62
CA GLU A 228 5.29 8.68 12.91
C GLU A 228 6.12 7.60 13.63
N ASP A 229 6.61 6.60 12.91
CA ASP A 229 7.45 5.55 13.50
C ASP A 229 8.83 6.04 13.96
N MET A 230 9.32 7.13 13.37
CA MET A 230 10.58 7.79 13.70
C MET A 230 10.44 8.93 14.72
N ASP A 231 9.24 9.15 15.27
CA ASP A 231 8.91 10.29 16.15
C ASP A 231 9.25 11.65 15.52
N LEU A 232 9.04 11.77 14.21
CA LEU A 232 9.27 12.99 13.43
C LEU A 232 7.93 13.58 12.97
N GLU A 233 7.67 14.84 13.33
CA GLU A 233 6.43 15.51 12.92
C GLU A 233 6.27 15.55 11.40
N PHE A 234 5.08 15.35 10.86
CA PHE A 234 4.86 15.48 9.42
C PHE A 234 3.50 16.09 9.14
N ASP A 235 3.26 17.20 9.81
CA ASP A 235 1.93 17.76 10.04
C ASP A 235 1.39 18.60 8.89
N LYS A 236 2.15 18.80 7.81
CA LYS A 236 1.61 19.48 6.62
C LYS A 236 0.62 18.59 5.85
N TYR A 237 0.68 17.28 6.10
CA TYR A 237 -0.10 16.28 5.37
C TYR A 237 -0.84 15.39 6.36
N ASP A 238 -2.11 15.11 6.07
CA ASP A 238 -2.87 14.08 6.78
C ASP A 238 -2.52 12.68 6.25
N ALA A 239 -2.11 12.59 4.98
CA ALA A 239 -1.54 11.38 4.40
C ALA A 239 -0.49 11.72 3.33
N TYR A 240 0.54 10.89 3.19
CA TYR A 240 1.55 11.03 2.15
C TYR A 240 2.20 9.68 1.86
N TRP A 241 2.08 9.16 0.65
CA TRP A 241 2.73 7.91 0.25
C TRP A 241 3.23 7.97 -1.19
N VAL A 242 4.10 7.04 -1.55
CA VAL A 242 4.66 6.89 -2.89
C VAL A 242 4.59 5.44 -3.32
N SER A 243 4.00 5.21 -4.48
CA SER A 243 3.92 3.90 -5.15
C SER A 243 4.88 3.88 -6.34
N LEU A 244 5.61 2.77 -6.51
CA LEU A 244 6.55 2.58 -7.61
C LEU A 244 5.86 1.81 -8.73
N LEU A 245 5.30 2.54 -9.69
CA LEU A 245 4.54 1.95 -10.78
C LEU A 245 5.48 1.34 -11.83
N CYS A 246 5.19 0.11 -12.26
CA CYS A 246 5.96 -0.59 -13.29
C CYS A 246 5.05 -1.28 -14.29
N HIS A 247 5.42 -1.28 -15.56
CA HIS A 247 4.73 -2.01 -16.62
C HIS A 247 5.75 -2.85 -17.40
N PHE A 248 5.69 -4.18 -17.28
CA PHE A 248 6.72 -5.06 -17.85
C PHE A 248 6.86 -4.98 -19.37
N LYS A 249 5.78 -4.77 -20.11
CA LYS A 249 5.82 -4.64 -21.58
C LYS A 249 6.53 -3.34 -21.97
N PHE A 250 6.19 -2.24 -21.30
CA PHE A 250 6.89 -0.96 -21.44
C PHE A 250 8.38 -1.10 -21.09
N SER A 251 8.66 -1.63 -19.91
CA SER A 251 10.01 -1.87 -19.38
C SER A 251 10.87 -2.70 -20.35
N ASN A 252 10.35 -3.82 -20.87
CA ASN A 252 11.02 -4.62 -21.89
C ASN A 252 11.27 -3.82 -23.19
N SER A 253 10.27 -3.08 -23.66
CA SER A 253 10.35 -2.33 -24.92
C SER A 253 11.39 -1.21 -24.92
N ILE A 254 11.73 -0.67 -23.75
CA ILE A 254 12.69 0.43 -23.60
C ILE A 254 14.06 -0.12 -23.19
N PHE A 255 14.13 -0.82 -22.05
CA PHE A 255 15.40 -1.17 -21.43
C PHE A 255 16.06 -2.38 -22.08
N ASN A 256 15.27 -3.41 -22.39
CA ASN A 256 15.80 -4.60 -23.05
C ASN A 256 16.15 -4.28 -24.51
N ARG A 257 15.33 -3.46 -25.19
CA ARG A 257 15.50 -3.14 -26.63
C ARG A 257 16.36 -1.88 -26.87
N GLY A 258 17.49 -1.83 -26.19
CA GLY A 258 18.65 -1.01 -26.59
C GLY A 258 18.87 0.32 -25.87
N ILE A 259 18.08 0.65 -24.84
CA ILE A 259 18.35 1.84 -23.99
C ILE A 259 18.21 1.45 -22.51
N PRO A 260 19.05 0.54 -21.98
CA PRO A 260 19.01 0.14 -20.58
C PRO A 260 19.24 1.32 -19.62
N GLU A 261 20.04 2.31 -20.02
CA GLU A 261 20.30 3.53 -19.25
C GLU A 261 19.03 4.33 -18.96
N ALA A 262 17.98 4.23 -19.80
CA ALA A 262 16.69 4.90 -19.52
C ALA A 262 16.07 4.42 -18.20
N GLY A 263 16.52 3.27 -17.70
CA GLY A 263 16.15 2.77 -16.38
C GLY A 263 16.51 3.72 -15.24
N MET A 264 17.35 4.74 -15.43
CA MET A 264 17.65 5.75 -14.42
C MET A 264 16.42 6.59 -14.04
N PHE A 265 15.40 6.64 -14.92
CA PHE A 265 14.13 7.32 -14.67
C PHE A 265 13.05 6.42 -14.03
N ALA A 266 13.23 5.10 -14.04
CA ALA A 266 12.38 4.16 -13.30
C ALA A 266 13.05 3.88 -11.94
N PRO A 267 12.37 3.64 -10.80
CA PRO A 267 10.95 3.38 -10.71
C PRO A 267 10.15 4.64 -11.01
N CYS A 268 9.00 4.48 -11.65
CA CYS A 268 8.07 5.57 -11.87
C CYS A 268 7.39 5.86 -10.52
N SER A 269 8.01 6.73 -9.72
CA SER A 269 7.48 7.15 -8.43
C SER A 269 6.22 8.00 -8.64
N VAL A 270 5.09 7.46 -8.24
CA VAL A 270 3.80 8.15 -8.19
C VAL A 270 3.54 8.53 -6.74
N TYR A 271 3.60 9.82 -6.45
CA TYR A 271 3.39 10.34 -5.10
C TYR A 271 1.95 10.81 -4.92
N PHE A 272 1.44 10.55 -3.72
CA PHE A 272 0.09 10.91 -3.30
C PHE A 272 0.18 11.67 -1.99
N TYR A 273 -0.65 12.70 -1.83
CA TYR A 273 -0.75 13.41 -0.57
C TYR A 273 -2.12 14.03 -0.35
N ILE A 274 -2.48 14.16 0.91
CA ILE A 274 -3.65 14.88 1.38
C ILE A 274 -3.13 16.02 2.27
N PRO A 275 -3.19 17.29 1.83
CA PRO A 275 -2.85 18.42 2.67
C PRO A 275 -3.68 18.43 3.95
N LYS A 276 -3.08 18.83 5.07
CA LYS A 276 -3.73 18.81 6.37
C LYS A 276 -5.04 19.59 6.38
N GLY A 277 -6.11 18.96 6.85
CA GLY A 277 -7.46 19.53 6.98
C GLY A 277 -8.15 19.77 5.64
N THR A 278 -7.69 19.12 4.57
CA THR A 278 -8.32 19.20 3.25
C THR A 278 -8.85 17.84 2.83
N ASN A 279 -9.91 17.82 2.03
CA ASN A 279 -10.39 16.59 1.40
C ASN A 279 -10.00 16.54 -0.07
N GLU A 280 -8.76 16.92 -0.35
CA GLU A 280 -8.19 16.91 -1.68
C GLU A 280 -7.06 15.89 -1.68
N LEU A 281 -7.27 14.79 -2.40
CA LEU A 281 -6.24 13.81 -2.69
C LEU A 281 -5.52 14.23 -3.95
N HIS A 282 -4.25 14.62 -3.79
CA HIS A 282 -3.38 14.99 -4.89
C HIS A 282 -2.52 13.80 -5.29
N VAL A 283 -2.27 13.68 -6.59
CA VAL A 283 -1.33 12.72 -7.17
C VAL A 283 -0.41 13.44 -8.14
N GLY A 284 0.87 13.06 -8.16
CA GLY A 284 1.78 13.49 -9.19
C GLY A 284 2.86 12.47 -9.51
N TYR A 285 3.45 12.62 -10.69
CA TYR A 285 4.56 11.79 -11.16
C TYR A 285 5.31 12.46 -12.31
N ALA A 286 6.55 12.05 -12.57
CA ALA A 286 7.35 12.58 -13.67
C ALA A 286 6.84 12.09 -15.04
N SER A 287 6.52 13.01 -15.94
CA SER A 287 6.04 12.67 -17.29
C SER A 287 7.11 11.95 -18.11
N VAL A 288 6.66 11.10 -19.03
CA VAL A 288 7.53 10.38 -19.97
C VAL A 288 8.24 11.33 -20.95
N ASP A 289 7.73 12.54 -21.16
CA ASP A 289 8.38 13.56 -22.01
C ASP A 289 9.75 13.98 -21.46
N ASN A 290 9.97 13.88 -20.14
CA ASN A 290 11.29 14.09 -19.55
C ASN A 290 12.30 13.07 -20.08
N TRP A 291 11.90 11.81 -20.20
CA TRP A 291 12.76 10.74 -20.68
C TRP A 291 13.10 10.97 -22.15
N ILE A 292 12.08 11.30 -22.94
CA ILE A 292 12.18 11.56 -24.38
C ILE A 292 13.19 12.68 -24.66
N ASN A 293 13.09 13.79 -23.94
CA ASN A 293 13.97 14.94 -24.14
C ASN A 293 15.36 14.70 -23.55
N ALA A 294 15.44 14.21 -22.32
CA ALA A 294 16.71 14.06 -21.60
C ALA A 294 17.62 12.94 -22.15
N LEU A 295 17.07 11.96 -22.86
CA LEU A 295 17.84 10.91 -23.53
C LEU A 295 17.83 11.05 -25.05
N ASN A 296 17.35 12.18 -25.57
CA ASN A 296 17.29 12.51 -26.99
C ASN A 296 16.67 11.40 -27.85
N PHE A 297 15.54 10.81 -27.43
CA PHE A 297 14.85 9.78 -28.20
C PHE A 297 14.48 10.32 -29.60
N ARG A 298 14.70 9.47 -30.63
CA ARG A 298 14.44 9.82 -32.04
C ARG A 298 13.48 8.88 -32.75
N ASP A 299 13.29 7.67 -32.23
CA ASP A 299 12.37 6.69 -32.82
C ASP A 299 10.93 7.09 -32.51
N GLN A 300 10.20 7.57 -33.53
CA GLN A 300 8.84 8.07 -33.37
C GLN A 300 7.88 6.99 -32.88
N ARG A 301 8.01 5.74 -33.33
CA ARG A 301 7.11 4.66 -32.88
C ARG A 301 7.30 4.38 -31.40
N ARG A 302 8.55 4.43 -30.93
CA ARG A 302 8.88 4.29 -29.51
C ARG A 302 8.35 5.46 -28.70
N ILE A 303 8.52 6.68 -29.18
CA ILE A 303 7.99 7.91 -28.55
C ILE A 303 6.47 7.84 -28.44
N ASP A 304 5.77 7.47 -29.50
CA ASP A 304 4.31 7.36 -29.52
C ASP A 304 3.82 6.32 -28.52
N TYR A 305 4.50 5.17 -28.45
CA TYR A 305 4.19 4.14 -27.46
C TYR A 305 4.45 4.62 -26.02
N MET A 306 5.55 5.34 -25.78
CA MET A 306 5.83 5.95 -24.48
C MET A 306 4.72 6.90 -24.04
N LYS A 307 4.26 7.76 -24.95
CA LYS A 307 3.16 8.69 -24.71
C LYS A 307 1.82 7.99 -24.51
N ALA A 308 1.57 6.90 -25.22
CA ALA A 308 0.36 6.10 -25.03
C ALA A 308 0.30 5.49 -23.62
N ILE A 309 1.42 4.97 -23.11
CA ILE A 309 1.49 4.44 -21.74
C ILE A 309 1.29 5.55 -20.70
N ASP A 310 1.88 6.74 -20.89
CA ASP A 310 1.65 7.89 -20.02
C ASP A 310 0.16 8.34 -20.03
N ALA A 311 -0.46 8.34 -21.21
CA ALA A 311 -1.89 8.65 -21.35
C ALA A 311 -2.78 7.62 -20.63
N GLU A 312 -2.45 6.33 -20.68
CA GLU A 312 -3.18 5.28 -19.97
C GLU A 312 -3.11 5.43 -18.44
N VAL A 313 -1.96 5.90 -17.91
CA VAL A 313 -1.83 6.25 -16.48
C VAL A 313 -2.80 7.39 -16.12
N VAL A 314 -2.85 8.44 -16.95
CA VAL A 314 -3.79 9.56 -16.75
C VAL A 314 -5.24 9.10 -16.82
N GLU A 315 -5.61 8.31 -17.84
CA GLU A 315 -6.96 7.77 -18.02
C GLU A 315 -7.39 6.94 -16.82
N THR A 316 -6.51 6.07 -16.30
CA THR A 316 -6.77 5.25 -15.11
C THR A 316 -7.05 6.14 -13.88
N PHE A 317 -6.33 7.26 -13.71
CA PHE A 317 -6.63 8.22 -12.65
C PHE A 317 -7.94 8.98 -12.89
N GLU A 318 -8.26 9.35 -14.13
CA GLU A 318 -9.52 9.99 -14.48
C GLU A 318 -10.72 9.05 -14.17
N GLU A 319 -10.61 7.75 -14.43
CA GLU A 319 -11.61 6.74 -14.02
C GLU A 319 -11.80 6.65 -12.50
N MET A 320 -10.77 7.00 -11.73
CA MET A 320 -10.82 7.07 -10.26
C MET A 320 -11.40 8.40 -9.75
N GLY A 321 -11.75 9.33 -10.63
CA GLY A 321 -12.34 10.63 -10.32
C GLY A 321 -11.31 11.75 -10.10
N PHE A 322 -10.06 11.56 -10.55
CA PHE A 322 -9.09 12.65 -10.57
C PHE A 322 -9.31 13.56 -11.78
N VAL A 323 -8.96 14.83 -11.62
CA VAL A 323 -8.91 15.83 -12.69
C VAL A 323 -7.53 16.49 -12.70
N LYS A 324 -7.04 16.86 -13.89
CA LYS A 324 -5.76 17.57 -14.00
C LYS A 324 -5.78 18.87 -13.21
N GLU A 325 -4.70 19.17 -12.50
CA GLU A 325 -4.57 20.45 -11.82
C GLU A 325 -4.40 21.60 -12.83
N ASN A 326 -5.18 22.68 -12.69
CA ASN A 326 -4.98 23.90 -13.46
C ASN A 326 -3.63 24.53 -13.06
N GLN A 327 -2.64 24.46 -13.94
CA GLN A 327 -1.25 24.82 -13.65
C GLN A 327 -0.98 26.34 -13.63
N GLU A 328 -2.00 27.19 -13.58
CA GLU A 328 -1.87 28.64 -13.38
C GLU A 328 -1.77 29.05 -11.90
N SER A 329 -1.97 28.14 -10.95
CA SER A 329 -2.10 28.48 -9.51
C SER A 329 -0.83 28.29 -8.66
N SER A 330 0.27 27.74 -9.19
CA SER A 330 1.40 27.30 -8.34
C SER A 330 2.49 28.35 -8.07
N VAL A 331 2.21 29.66 -8.23
CA VAL A 331 3.15 30.73 -7.80
C VAL A 331 2.49 31.81 -6.93
N ALA A 332 1.21 31.67 -6.56
CA ALA A 332 0.52 32.71 -5.78
C ALA A 332 -0.32 32.13 -4.63
N SER A 333 0.33 31.44 -3.69
CA SER A 333 -0.16 31.34 -2.31
C SER A 333 0.57 32.34 -1.41
N GLN A 334 0.61 33.61 -1.85
CA GLN A 334 0.82 34.77 -1.00
C GLN A 334 -0.22 35.84 -1.39
N ALA A 335 -0.99 36.22 -0.37
CA ALA A 335 -2.05 37.23 -0.26
C ALA A 335 -2.38 38.18 -1.44
N ILE A 336 -3.70 38.45 -1.53
CA ILE A 336 -4.42 39.59 -2.15
C ILE A 336 -5.07 39.30 -3.52
N SER A 337 -6.41 39.10 -3.50
CA SER A 337 -7.37 39.62 -4.50
C SER A 337 -8.79 39.03 -4.27
N LYS A 338 -9.42 39.31 -3.12
CA LYS A 338 -10.84 38.95 -2.87
C LYS A 338 -11.87 39.92 -3.50
N GLU A 339 -11.45 41.03 -4.11
CA GLU A 339 -12.39 41.99 -4.72
C GLU A 339 -12.65 41.76 -6.21
N LYS A 340 -11.68 41.24 -6.98
CA LYS A 340 -11.89 40.97 -8.41
C LYS A 340 -12.75 39.72 -8.66
N GLN A 341 -12.58 38.68 -7.84
CA GLN A 341 -13.32 37.42 -7.98
C GLN A 341 -14.82 37.54 -7.65
N ASN A 342 -15.21 38.45 -6.76
CA ASN A 342 -16.62 38.67 -6.44
C ASN A 342 -17.38 39.38 -7.57
N THR A 343 -16.70 40.22 -8.36
CA THR A 343 -17.36 40.97 -9.45
C THR A 343 -17.65 40.05 -10.64
N GLU A 344 -16.71 39.15 -10.98
CA GLU A 344 -16.90 38.14 -12.03
C GLU A 344 -17.95 37.09 -11.65
N LEU A 345 -17.98 36.66 -10.38
CA LEU A 345 -18.95 35.69 -9.89
C LEU A 345 -20.40 36.23 -9.92
N GLU A 346 -20.60 37.52 -9.62
CA GLU A 346 -21.92 38.15 -9.69
C GLU A 346 -22.36 38.40 -11.14
N THR A 347 -21.45 38.71 -12.06
CA THR A 347 -21.77 38.76 -13.50
C THR A 347 -22.14 37.39 -14.08
N LEU A 348 -21.42 36.33 -13.69
CA LEU A 348 -21.71 34.95 -14.12
C LEU A 348 -23.05 34.44 -13.57
N LYS A 349 -23.40 34.78 -12.31
CA LYS A 349 -24.73 34.47 -11.75
C LYS A 349 -25.85 35.19 -12.49
N ALA A 350 -25.65 36.45 -12.88
CA ALA A 350 -26.62 37.22 -13.65
C ALA A 350 -26.83 36.65 -15.07
N GLU A 351 -25.77 36.20 -15.72
CA GLU A 351 -25.86 35.51 -17.03
C GLU A 351 -26.56 34.14 -16.90
N LEU A 352 -26.23 33.36 -15.85
CA LEU A 352 -26.87 32.08 -15.59
C LEU A 352 -28.39 32.23 -15.33
N ALA A 353 -28.80 33.32 -14.67
CA ALA A 353 -30.22 33.63 -14.45
C ALA A 353 -30.95 33.98 -15.75
N LYS A 354 -30.31 34.73 -16.67
CA LYS A 354 -30.85 35.01 -18.01
C LYS A 354 -31.02 33.75 -18.85
N VAL A 355 -30.00 32.89 -18.88
CA VAL A 355 -30.04 31.62 -19.65
C VAL A 355 -31.13 30.69 -19.10
N LYS A 356 -31.32 30.62 -17.76
CA LYS A 356 -32.42 29.86 -17.16
C LYS A 356 -33.80 30.41 -17.53
N ALA A 357 -33.96 31.73 -17.57
CA ALA A 357 -35.21 32.36 -17.97
C ALA A 357 -35.54 32.13 -19.46
N GLU A 358 -34.53 32.14 -20.34
CA GLU A 358 -34.68 31.84 -21.77
C GLU A 358 -35.02 30.35 -22.00
N LEU A 359 -34.42 29.44 -21.23
CA LEU A 359 -34.73 28.00 -21.28
C LEU A 359 -36.17 27.69 -20.84
N GLU A 360 -36.68 28.37 -19.81
CA GLU A 360 -38.07 28.27 -19.36
C GLU A 360 -39.06 28.83 -20.40
N ALA A 361 -38.69 29.91 -21.09
CA ALA A 361 -39.50 30.50 -22.16
C ALA A 361 -39.57 29.62 -23.42
N LEU A 362 -38.49 28.90 -23.75
CA LEU A 362 -38.44 27.93 -24.85
C LEU A 362 -39.28 26.67 -24.54
N LYS A 363 -39.22 26.16 -23.31
CA LYS A 363 -40.05 25.03 -22.85
C LYS A 363 -41.55 25.35 -22.86
N LYS A 364 -41.93 26.61 -22.61
CA LYS A 364 -43.33 27.07 -22.74
C LYS A 364 -43.80 27.23 -24.19
N LYS A 365 -42.89 27.37 -25.16
CA LYS A 365 -43.23 27.41 -26.59
C LYS A 365 -43.38 26.02 -27.21
N GLU A 366 -42.65 25.01 -26.72
CA GLU A 366 -42.76 23.63 -27.20
C GLU A 366 -44.03 22.87 -26.73
N GLN A 367 -44.76 23.39 -25.72
CA GLN A 367 -46.02 22.78 -25.26
C GLN A 367 -47.30 23.29 -25.96
N ILE A 368 -47.20 24.16 -26.98
CA ILE A 368 -48.38 24.71 -27.70
C ILE A 368 -48.55 24.10 -29.11
N GLU A 369 -47.57 23.35 -29.65
CA GLU A 369 -47.62 22.87 -31.05
C GLU A 369 -47.91 21.40 -31.30
N ASN A 370 -48.15 20.54 -30.29
CA ASN A 370 -48.53 19.15 -30.56
C ASN A 370 -49.72 18.70 -29.72
N ASN A 371 -50.94 19.03 -30.19
CA ASN A 371 -52.14 18.31 -29.79
C ASN A 371 -53.22 18.36 -30.88
N THR A 372 -53.31 17.32 -31.72
CA THR A 372 -54.59 16.96 -32.37
C THR A 372 -54.64 15.49 -32.83
N SER A 373 -55.65 14.79 -32.32
CA SER A 373 -56.35 13.60 -32.87
C SER A 373 -55.77 12.20 -32.58
N LYS A 374 -56.33 11.48 -31.59
CA LYS A 374 -57.38 10.41 -31.66
C LYS A 374 -56.83 9.05 -32.17
N VAL A 375 -57.12 7.84 -31.66
CA VAL A 375 -58.13 7.26 -30.75
C VAL A 375 -57.74 5.79 -30.46
N SER A 376 -58.14 5.25 -29.28
CA SER A 376 -58.27 3.80 -28.88
C SER A 376 -56.99 2.95 -28.82
N SER A 377 -56.74 2.06 -27.86
CA SER A 377 -57.62 1.23 -27.01
C SER A 377 -56.84 0.66 -25.81
N GLU A 378 -57.54 0.46 -24.68
CA GLU A 378 -57.34 -0.61 -23.68
C GLU A 378 -56.01 -0.69 -22.88
N LYS A 379 -56.01 -0.25 -21.61
CA LYS A 379 -56.36 -1.03 -20.40
C LYS A 379 -56.01 -0.25 -19.13
N GLU A 380 -56.89 -0.33 -18.13
CA GLU A 380 -56.78 0.34 -16.83
C GLU A 380 -55.51 -0.01 -16.03
N PRO A 381 -54.96 0.94 -15.24
CA PRO A 381 -54.08 0.66 -14.13
C PRO A 381 -54.88 0.60 -12.82
N VAL A 382 -54.63 -0.44 -12.01
CA VAL A 382 -55.07 -0.47 -10.61
C VAL A 382 -53.87 -0.19 -9.72
N ALA A 383 -53.97 0.92 -9.01
CA ALA A 383 -53.10 1.29 -7.90
C ALA A 383 -53.07 0.19 -6.83
N LYS A 384 -51.91 0.00 -6.19
CA LYS A 384 -51.84 -0.49 -4.82
C LYS A 384 -50.66 0.13 -4.08
N GLU A 385 -51.01 0.91 -3.06
CA GLU A 385 -50.25 1.01 -1.82
C GLU A 385 -49.83 -0.39 -1.34
N SER A 386 -48.62 -0.52 -0.82
CA SER A 386 -48.36 -1.39 0.34
C SER A 386 -46.94 -1.18 0.86
N SER A 387 -46.87 -0.66 2.10
CA SER A 387 -46.03 -1.15 3.20
C SER A 387 -44.62 -1.64 2.89
N GLU A 388 -43.64 -0.93 3.45
CA GLU A 388 -42.33 -1.48 3.83
C GLU A 388 -42.50 -2.70 4.75
N GLU A 389 -42.51 -3.90 4.15
CA GLU A 389 -42.24 -5.14 4.87
C GLU A 389 -40.74 -5.38 4.94
N LYS A 390 -40.23 -5.50 6.17
CA LYS A 390 -38.92 -6.08 6.48
C LYS A 390 -38.81 -7.46 5.81
N VAL A 391 -38.01 -7.54 4.76
CA VAL A 391 -37.57 -8.82 4.20
C VAL A 391 -36.72 -9.53 5.25
N ILE A 392 -37.29 -10.52 5.92
CA ILE A 392 -36.55 -11.47 6.75
C ILE A 392 -35.62 -12.24 5.82
N SER A 393 -34.33 -11.90 5.80
CA SER A 393 -33.33 -12.66 5.04
C SER A 393 -33.18 -14.06 5.66
N VAL A 394 -33.79 -15.07 5.04
CA VAL A 394 -33.58 -16.46 5.45
C VAL A 394 -32.14 -16.85 5.12
N LEU A 395 -31.35 -17.14 6.15
CA LEU A 395 -29.96 -17.57 5.98
C LEU A 395 -29.87 -18.97 5.37
N PRO A 396 -28.84 -19.28 4.57
CA PRO A 396 -28.67 -20.61 4.01
C PRO A 396 -28.36 -21.63 5.12
N THR A 397 -28.90 -22.84 4.98
CA THR A 397 -28.53 -23.98 5.84
C THR A 397 -27.32 -24.70 5.23
N LYS A 398 -26.31 -24.99 6.06
CA LYS A 398 -25.09 -25.70 5.65
C LYS A 398 -25.12 -27.16 6.08
N THR A 399 -24.71 -28.06 5.19
CA THR A 399 -24.50 -29.48 5.53
C THR A 399 -23.07 -29.70 6.00
N PHE A 400 -22.90 -30.14 7.24
CA PHE A 400 -21.60 -30.50 7.80
C PHE A 400 -21.32 -32.00 7.59
N LYS A 401 -20.15 -32.33 7.02
CA LYS A 401 -19.70 -33.72 6.81
C LYS A 401 -18.88 -34.27 7.98
N THR A 402 -18.48 -33.40 8.89
CA THR A 402 -17.63 -33.71 10.04
C THR A 402 -18.46 -34.12 11.24
N ALA A 403 -17.82 -34.71 12.25
CA ALA A 403 -18.49 -35.15 13.45
C ALA A 403 -19.06 -33.97 14.24
N LYS A 404 -20.29 -34.15 14.72
CA LYS A 404 -20.89 -33.26 15.72
C LYS A 404 -20.10 -33.38 17.03
N PHE A 405 -19.81 -32.25 17.65
CA PHE A 405 -19.13 -32.18 18.93
C PHE A 405 -19.99 -32.80 20.04
N THR A 406 -19.34 -33.59 20.87
CA THR A 406 -19.87 -34.10 22.14
C THR A 406 -18.74 -34.12 23.15
N LEU A 407 -18.98 -33.61 24.36
CA LEU A 407 -17.99 -33.64 25.44
C LEU A 407 -17.89 -35.06 26.03
N GLY A 408 -16.85 -35.81 25.62
CA GLY A 408 -16.55 -37.13 26.16
C GLY A 408 -15.94 -37.11 27.56
N LYS A 409 -15.85 -38.28 28.21
CA LYS A 409 -15.15 -38.45 29.50
C LYS A 409 -13.63 -38.53 29.39
N VAL A 410 -13.14 -38.88 28.20
CA VAL A 410 -11.71 -39.05 27.90
C VAL A 410 -11.34 -38.06 26.81
N ALA A 411 -10.14 -37.50 26.90
CA ALA A 411 -9.60 -36.61 25.88
C ALA A 411 -9.51 -37.34 24.53
N PRO A 412 -9.94 -36.72 23.42
CA PRO A 412 -9.71 -37.29 22.10
C PRO A 412 -8.22 -37.25 21.75
N ASN A 413 -7.76 -38.13 20.85
CA ASN A 413 -6.38 -38.12 20.36
C ASN A 413 -6.03 -36.82 19.62
N VAL A 414 -7.03 -36.22 18.94
CA VAL A 414 -6.89 -34.94 18.25
C VAL A 414 -7.94 -33.96 18.75
N LEU A 415 -7.55 -32.71 18.92
CA LEU A 415 -8.44 -31.59 19.19
C LEU A 415 -8.54 -30.71 17.96
N SER A 416 -9.76 -30.25 17.68
CA SER A 416 -9.98 -29.21 16.66
C SER A 416 -9.73 -27.83 17.27
N ALA A 417 -9.02 -26.96 16.55
CA ALA A 417 -8.81 -25.57 16.96
C ALA A 417 -10.12 -24.77 16.99
N TYR A 418 -11.11 -25.19 16.20
CA TYR A 418 -12.40 -24.50 16.07
C TYR A 418 -13.58 -25.44 16.04
N TYR A 419 -14.76 -24.90 16.32
CA TYR A 419 -16.03 -25.52 15.96
C TYR A 419 -16.77 -24.68 14.93
N ALA A 420 -17.45 -25.35 14.00
CA ALA A 420 -18.37 -24.72 13.07
C ALA A 420 -19.82 -24.92 13.52
N ALA A 421 -20.69 -23.96 13.24
CA ALA A 421 -22.12 -24.05 13.46
C ALA A 421 -22.89 -23.42 12.29
N GLN A 422 -24.21 -23.62 12.26
CA GLN A 422 -25.05 -23.06 11.20
C GLN A 422 -24.89 -21.54 11.08
N PRO A 423 -25.01 -20.96 9.87
CA PRO A 423 -25.02 -19.52 9.69
C PRO A 423 -26.05 -18.83 10.58
N GLN A 424 -25.63 -17.74 11.19
CA GLN A 424 -26.48 -16.85 11.98
C GLN A 424 -26.19 -15.40 11.60
N THR A 425 -27.16 -14.51 11.83
CA THR A 425 -26.94 -13.07 11.67
C THR A 425 -26.07 -12.58 12.81
N LEU A 426 -25.33 -11.49 12.59
CA LEU A 426 -24.46 -10.92 13.62
C LEU A 426 -25.25 -10.58 14.90
N GLU A 427 -26.39 -9.92 14.76
CA GLU A 427 -27.27 -9.54 15.86
C GLU A 427 -27.84 -10.77 16.58
N GLY A 428 -28.24 -11.80 15.82
CA GLY A 428 -28.75 -13.05 16.40
C GLY A 428 -27.69 -13.79 17.19
N THR A 429 -26.47 -13.88 16.66
CA THR A 429 -25.33 -14.51 17.36
C THR A 429 -25.01 -13.77 18.65
N LYS A 430 -24.99 -12.43 18.65
CA LYS A 430 -24.74 -11.63 19.86
C LYS A 430 -25.78 -11.93 20.95
N GLN A 431 -27.06 -11.82 20.61
CA GLN A 431 -28.16 -12.05 21.56
C GLN A 431 -28.12 -13.47 22.13
N ASN A 432 -27.83 -14.47 21.29
CA ASN A 432 -27.73 -15.85 21.72
C ASN A 432 -26.54 -16.08 22.66
N LEU A 433 -25.38 -15.47 22.39
CA LEU A 433 -24.21 -15.57 23.27
C LEU A 433 -24.48 -14.91 24.63
N GLU A 434 -25.02 -13.70 24.65
CA GLU A 434 -25.35 -12.97 25.89
C GLU A 434 -26.38 -13.73 26.75
N LYS A 435 -27.43 -14.26 26.11
CA LYS A 435 -28.46 -15.08 26.78
C LYS A 435 -27.87 -16.33 27.45
N ASN A 436 -26.75 -16.84 26.94
CA ASN A 436 -26.07 -18.02 27.46
C ASN A 436 -24.84 -17.66 28.32
N GLY A 437 -24.80 -16.44 28.86
CA GLY A 437 -23.83 -16.06 29.91
C GLY A 437 -22.47 -15.60 29.41
N PHE A 438 -22.35 -15.27 28.12
CA PHE A 438 -21.14 -14.63 27.60
C PHE A 438 -21.25 -13.11 27.66
N THR A 439 -20.15 -12.45 28.03
CA THR A 439 -19.97 -11.02 27.81
C THR A 439 -19.28 -10.80 26.48
N ILE A 440 -19.84 -9.93 25.64
CA ILE A 440 -19.22 -9.52 24.37
C ILE A 440 -18.33 -8.32 24.65
N LEU A 441 -17.03 -8.46 24.38
CA LEU A 441 -16.02 -7.43 24.63
C LEU A 441 -15.79 -6.55 23.40
N ALA A 442 -15.84 -7.14 22.21
CA ALA A 442 -15.59 -6.43 20.96
C ALA A 442 -16.38 -7.04 19.80
N GLN A 443 -16.67 -6.19 18.83
CA GLN A 443 -17.02 -6.55 17.46
C GLN A 443 -15.98 -5.93 16.54
N THR A 444 -15.24 -6.76 15.79
CA THR A 444 -14.18 -6.31 14.90
C THR A 444 -14.42 -6.84 13.50
N GLU A 445 -14.56 -5.97 12.50
CA GLU A 445 -14.52 -6.38 11.10
C GLU A 445 -13.06 -6.57 10.70
N VAL A 446 -12.62 -7.82 10.54
CA VAL A 446 -11.21 -8.17 10.29
C VAL A 446 -10.89 -8.10 8.79
N LEU A 447 -11.82 -8.61 7.98
CA LEU A 447 -11.83 -8.49 6.52
C LEU A 447 -13.25 -8.09 6.11
N LYS A 448 -13.41 -7.49 4.94
CA LYS A 448 -14.72 -7.06 4.42
C LYS A 448 -15.72 -8.22 4.42
N GLY A 449 -16.80 -8.08 5.19
CA GLY A 449 -17.83 -9.12 5.35
C GLY A 449 -17.49 -10.27 6.30
N HIS A 450 -16.36 -10.19 7.02
CA HIS A 450 -15.91 -11.15 8.01
C HIS A 450 -15.74 -10.45 9.37
N THR A 451 -16.76 -10.57 10.21
CA THR A 451 -16.79 -9.95 11.54
C THR A 451 -16.42 -10.97 12.62
N VAL A 452 -15.66 -10.56 13.62
CA VAL A 452 -15.35 -11.35 14.81
C VAL A 452 -15.99 -10.72 16.04
N LEU A 453 -16.69 -11.53 16.82
CA LEU A 453 -17.11 -11.21 18.17
C LEU A 453 -16.11 -11.82 19.16
N THR A 454 -15.49 -10.98 19.98
CA THR A 454 -14.66 -11.45 21.10
C THR A 454 -15.52 -11.57 22.34
N ILE A 455 -15.55 -12.76 22.94
CA ILE A 455 -16.40 -13.10 24.07
C ILE A 455 -15.58 -13.58 25.26
N THR A 456 -16.17 -13.45 26.44
CA THR A 456 -15.61 -13.97 27.69
C THR A 456 -16.70 -14.48 28.62
N ASN A 457 -16.32 -15.27 29.63
CA ASN A 457 -17.16 -15.65 30.75
C ASN A 457 -16.27 -15.86 32.00
N ALA A 458 -16.87 -16.19 33.14
CA ALA A 458 -16.13 -16.36 34.39
C ALA A 458 -15.05 -17.47 34.31
N GLN A 459 -15.33 -18.58 33.63
CA GLN A 459 -14.40 -19.71 33.50
C GLN A 459 -13.17 -19.35 32.65
N LEU A 460 -13.36 -18.59 31.57
CA LEU A 460 -12.27 -18.07 30.75
C LEU A 460 -11.44 -17.05 31.54
N GLN A 461 -12.08 -16.07 32.20
CA GLN A 461 -11.36 -15.03 32.97
C GLN A 461 -10.50 -15.61 34.09
N ALA A 462 -10.96 -16.70 34.73
CA ALA A 462 -10.21 -17.37 35.79
C ALA A 462 -8.85 -17.95 35.34
N THR A 463 -8.62 -18.10 34.03
CA THR A 463 -7.31 -18.55 33.51
C THR A 463 -6.20 -17.54 33.74
N ASN A 464 -6.53 -16.24 33.78
CA ASN A 464 -5.56 -15.15 33.84
C ASN A 464 -4.51 -15.16 32.69
N THR A 465 -4.83 -15.77 31.54
CA THR A 465 -3.94 -15.87 30.38
C THR A 465 -4.60 -15.31 29.11
N PHE A 466 -3.93 -15.45 27.96
CA PHE A 466 -4.50 -15.18 26.63
C PHE A 466 -5.82 -15.95 26.35
N LEU A 467 -6.08 -17.07 27.07
CA LEU A 467 -7.34 -17.82 26.97
C LEU A 467 -8.53 -17.14 27.65
N ALA A 468 -8.34 -15.99 28.30
CA ALA A 468 -9.44 -15.30 28.99
C ALA A 468 -10.57 -14.81 28.08
N THR A 469 -10.40 -14.92 26.77
CA THR A 469 -11.43 -14.65 25.77
C THR A 469 -11.40 -15.69 24.66
N LEU A 470 -12.52 -15.85 23.96
CA LEU A 470 -12.61 -16.61 22.72
C LEU A 470 -13.14 -15.71 21.60
N ASN A 471 -12.79 -16.04 20.36
CA ASN A 471 -13.25 -15.33 19.18
C ASN A 471 -14.26 -16.17 18.37
N VAL A 472 -15.35 -15.52 17.95
CA VAL A 472 -16.42 -16.08 17.13
C VAL A 472 -16.48 -15.32 15.81
N HIS A 473 -16.12 -15.96 14.72
CA HIS A 473 -16.25 -15.43 13.37
C HIS A 473 -17.70 -15.61 12.87
N VAL A 474 -18.25 -14.51 12.36
CA VAL A 474 -19.58 -14.36 11.78
C VAL A 474 -19.46 -13.68 10.42
N ASN A 475 -19.90 -14.35 9.36
CA ASN A 475 -19.98 -13.78 8.01
C ASN A 475 -21.41 -13.79 7.42
N GLY A 476 -22.37 -14.30 8.19
CA GLY A 476 -23.79 -14.35 7.83
C GLY A 476 -24.13 -15.19 6.60
N LYS A 477 -23.19 -15.92 6.00
CA LYS A 477 -23.41 -16.59 4.70
C LYS A 477 -22.91 -18.03 4.62
N ASP A 478 -21.85 -18.39 5.34
CA ASP A 478 -21.20 -19.70 5.22
C ASP A 478 -21.36 -20.54 6.48
N GLU A 479 -20.83 -20.06 7.61
CA GLU A 479 -20.93 -20.72 8.92
C GLU A 479 -20.59 -19.74 10.03
N ILE A 480 -20.97 -20.08 11.25
CA ILE A 480 -20.34 -19.51 12.45
C ILE A 480 -19.12 -20.36 12.76
N ARG A 481 -18.00 -19.71 13.12
CA ARG A 481 -16.80 -20.42 13.54
C ARG A 481 -16.28 -19.88 14.87
N VAL A 482 -16.13 -20.74 15.87
CA VAL A 482 -15.72 -20.35 17.22
C VAL A 482 -14.45 -21.09 17.65
N GLN A 483 -13.55 -20.41 18.37
CA GLN A 483 -12.38 -21.02 18.99
C GLN A 483 -12.77 -22.12 19.99
N ASN A 484 -12.09 -23.25 19.93
CA ASN A 484 -12.26 -24.33 20.90
C ASN A 484 -11.41 -24.05 22.15
N PRO A 485 -12.02 -23.74 23.32
CA PRO A 485 -11.26 -23.47 24.53
C PRO A 485 -10.36 -24.64 24.94
N SER A 486 -10.75 -25.89 24.67
CA SER A 486 -9.94 -27.07 25.01
C SER A 486 -8.63 -27.15 24.22
N TYR A 487 -8.63 -26.71 22.96
CA TYR A 487 -7.44 -26.72 22.10
C TYR A 487 -6.41 -25.69 22.59
N PHE A 488 -6.86 -24.44 22.74
CA PHE A 488 -5.99 -23.35 23.20
C PHE A 488 -5.59 -23.52 24.67
N ALA A 489 -6.43 -24.12 25.52
CA ALA A 489 -6.05 -24.47 26.88
C ALA A 489 -4.91 -25.49 26.95
N ALA A 490 -4.96 -26.53 26.12
CA ALA A 490 -3.89 -27.52 26.07
C ALA A 490 -2.55 -26.88 25.70
N ALA A 491 -2.56 -25.91 24.77
CA ALA A 491 -1.36 -25.17 24.38
C ALA A 491 -0.89 -24.13 25.42
N TYR A 492 -1.82 -23.35 26.01
CA TYR A 492 -1.46 -22.20 26.84
C TYR A 492 -1.34 -22.51 28.34
N LEU A 493 -2.09 -23.49 28.83
CA LEU A 493 -2.06 -23.89 30.24
C LEU A 493 -1.17 -25.12 30.45
N GLN A 494 -0.79 -25.84 29.38
CA GLN A 494 0.16 -26.96 29.39
C GLN A 494 -0.17 -27.97 30.51
N ASP A 495 0.73 -28.16 31.47
CA ASP A 495 0.61 -29.08 32.61
C ASP A 495 -0.56 -28.75 33.55
N LYS A 496 -1.04 -27.50 33.54
CA LYS A 496 -2.17 -27.03 34.35
C LYS A 496 -3.52 -27.33 33.69
N TYR A 497 -3.54 -27.75 32.43
CA TYR A 497 -4.77 -28.09 31.74
C TYR A 497 -5.26 -29.49 32.08
N SER A 498 -6.56 -29.62 32.34
CA SER A 498 -7.24 -30.92 32.39
C SER A 498 -8.38 -30.98 31.39
N TYR A 499 -8.45 -32.04 30.60
CA TYR A 499 -9.54 -32.20 29.63
C TYR A 499 -10.91 -32.18 30.32
N GLY A 500 -11.84 -31.40 29.77
CA GLY A 500 -13.15 -31.15 30.36
C GLY A 500 -13.21 -29.94 31.30
N GLN A 501 -12.07 -29.32 31.63
CA GLN A 501 -12.01 -28.10 32.46
C GLN A 501 -12.89 -26.96 31.93
N PHE A 502 -13.14 -26.90 30.62
CA PHE A 502 -14.00 -25.88 29.98
C PHE A 502 -15.39 -26.39 29.58
N GLY A 503 -15.88 -27.45 30.24
CA GLY A 503 -17.17 -28.08 29.91
C GLY A 503 -18.36 -27.11 29.94
N ASP A 504 -18.45 -26.26 30.97
CA ASP A 504 -19.53 -25.26 31.09
C ASP A 504 -19.48 -24.24 29.94
N THR A 505 -18.29 -23.74 29.59
CA THR A 505 -18.11 -22.85 28.44
C THR A 505 -18.53 -23.52 27.13
N LEU A 506 -18.15 -24.78 26.91
CA LEU A 506 -18.52 -25.54 25.72
C LEU A 506 -20.04 -25.79 25.62
N HIS A 507 -20.69 -26.11 26.74
CA HIS A 507 -22.14 -26.27 26.79
C HIS A 507 -22.89 -24.95 26.56
N ALA A 508 -22.38 -23.84 27.09
CA ALA A 508 -22.93 -22.51 26.83
C ALA A 508 -22.79 -22.13 25.35
N LEU A 509 -21.63 -22.41 24.72
CA LEU A 509 -21.43 -22.21 23.29
C LEU A 509 -22.40 -23.04 22.45
N GLN A 510 -22.58 -24.33 22.78
CA GLN A 510 -23.53 -25.20 22.08
C GLN A 510 -24.99 -24.73 22.25
N SER A 511 -25.33 -24.19 23.42
CA SER A 511 -26.67 -23.62 23.67
C SER A 511 -26.90 -22.31 22.92
N ALA A 512 -25.86 -21.50 22.73
CA ALA A 512 -25.92 -20.25 21.97
C ALA A 512 -25.90 -20.45 20.45
N LEU A 513 -25.02 -21.33 19.97
CA LEU A 513 -24.71 -21.47 18.55
C LEU A 513 -25.44 -22.64 17.90
N GLY A 514 -26.05 -23.51 18.69
CA GLY A 514 -26.66 -24.76 18.25
C GLY A 514 -25.63 -25.89 18.13
N ASP A 515 -25.91 -26.82 17.23
CA ASP A 515 -25.01 -27.96 17.00
C ASP A 515 -23.63 -27.49 16.52
N LEU A 516 -22.61 -27.88 17.28
CA LEU A 516 -21.21 -27.61 16.96
C LEU A 516 -20.62 -28.78 16.20
N TYR A 517 -19.80 -28.52 15.19
CA TYR A 517 -19.14 -29.51 14.35
C TYR A 517 -17.63 -29.30 14.37
N VAL A 518 -16.89 -30.40 14.46
CA VAL A 518 -15.42 -30.39 14.34
C VAL A 518 -15.02 -29.90 12.95
N VAL A 519 -13.92 -29.14 12.84
CA VAL A 519 -13.35 -28.74 11.54
C VAL A 519 -12.01 -29.43 11.31
N ASN A 520 -11.47 -29.35 10.10
CA ASN A 520 -10.22 -30.01 9.72
C ASN A 520 -8.96 -29.38 10.33
N ASP A 521 -9.07 -28.17 10.90
CA ASP A 521 -8.03 -27.53 11.70
C ASP A 521 -7.88 -28.29 13.02
N VAL A 522 -7.13 -29.39 13.00
CA VAL A 522 -6.92 -30.28 14.15
C VAL A 522 -5.43 -30.42 14.46
N PHE A 523 -5.11 -30.77 15.70
CA PHE A 523 -3.76 -31.13 16.12
C PHE A 523 -3.80 -32.22 17.20
N GLU A 524 -2.69 -32.92 17.39
CA GLU A 524 -2.57 -33.98 18.39
C GLU A 524 -2.63 -33.42 19.82
N THR A 525 -3.57 -33.94 20.61
CA THR A 525 -3.87 -33.41 21.95
C THR A 525 -2.67 -33.48 22.89
N THR A 526 -1.87 -34.55 22.78
CA THR A 526 -0.69 -34.79 23.62
C THR A 526 0.52 -33.94 23.23
N GLU A 527 0.54 -33.40 22.01
CA GLU A 527 1.64 -32.57 21.51
C GLU A 527 1.39 -31.07 21.72
N LEU A 528 0.14 -30.65 21.95
CA LEU A 528 -0.21 -29.25 22.19
C LEU A 528 0.57 -28.56 23.32
N PRO A 529 0.82 -29.19 24.49
CA PRO A 529 1.59 -28.56 25.57
C PRO A 529 3.02 -28.17 25.16
N GLU A 530 3.62 -28.91 24.23
CA GLU A 530 4.99 -28.69 23.75
C GLU A 530 5.01 -28.14 22.31
N TYR A 531 3.88 -27.60 21.83
CA TYR A 531 3.72 -27.20 20.45
C TYR A 531 4.83 -26.25 19.99
N GLN A 532 5.40 -26.57 18.84
CA GLN A 532 6.34 -25.75 18.08
C GLN A 532 6.07 -26.00 16.61
N PHE A 533 5.99 -24.94 15.79
CA PHE A 533 5.70 -25.12 14.37
C PHE A 533 6.83 -25.85 13.64
N MET A 534 8.07 -25.41 13.85
CA MET A 534 9.28 -26.00 13.30
C MET A 534 10.43 -25.86 14.30
N MET A 535 11.40 -26.76 14.23
CA MET A 535 12.60 -26.70 15.07
C MET A 535 13.27 -25.33 14.97
N GLY A 536 13.48 -24.68 16.13
CA GLY A 536 14.09 -23.35 16.22
C GLY A 536 13.11 -22.18 16.04
N MET A 537 11.81 -22.46 16.00
CA MET A 537 10.77 -21.43 16.10
C MET A 537 10.30 -21.24 17.56
N PRO A 538 9.61 -20.14 17.86
CA PRO A 538 9.17 -19.83 19.22
C PRO A 538 8.20 -20.87 19.80
N HIS A 539 8.28 -21.07 21.11
CA HIS A 539 7.31 -21.78 21.94
C HIS A 539 6.32 -20.80 22.60
N PHE A 540 5.42 -21.32 23.43
CA PHE A 540 4.41 -20.52 24.12
C PHE A 540 5.00 -19.41 25.00
N ASP A 541 6.12 -19.69 25.67
CA ASP A 541 6.78 -18.82 26.65
C ASP A 541 7.80 -17.84 26.05
N ASP A 542 8.05 -17.92 24.74
CA ASP A 542 8.89 -16.99 23.98
C ASP A 542 8.11 -15.70 23.64
N PHE A 543 7.68 -14.97 24.67
CA PHE A 543 6.92 -13.74 24.48
C PHE A 543 7.76 -12.60 23.90
N ILE A 544 7.15 -11.78 23.05
CA ILE A 544 7.74 -10.51 22.59
C ILE A 544 7.25 -9.38 23.49
N GLU A 545 8.19 -8.60 24.04
CA GLU A 545 7.88 -7.34 24.69
C GLU A 545 7.62 -6.26 23.65
N VAL A 546 6.41 -5.69 23.67
CA VAL A 546 6.00 -4.61 22.75
C VAL A 546 6.10 -3.23 23.40
N SER A 547 6.04 -3.16 24.72
CA SER A 547 6.20 -1.90 25.45
C SER A 547 6.48 -2.17 26.93
N GLU A 548 7.10 -1.19 27.59
CA GLU A 548 7.39 -1.20 29.03
C GLU A 548 7.11 0.20 29.60
N GLY A 549 6.53 0.27 30.80
CA GLY A 549 6.22 1.53 31.47
C GLY A 549 5.08 1.44 32.48
N GLU A 550 4.90 2.49 33.27
CA GLU A 550 3.82 2.59 34.26
C GLU A 550 2.49 3.06 33.64
N ASP A 551 2.54 3.71 32.48
CA ASP A 551 1.40 4.34 31.81
C ASP A 551 0.74 3.46 30.73
N LEU A 552 1.16 2.19 30.59
CA LEU A 552 0.72 1.29 29.52
C LEU A 552 -0.81 1.14 29.46
N VAL A 553 -1.47 1.05 30.62
CA VAL A 553 -2.94 0.95 30.70
C VAL A 553 -3.60 2.22 30.19
N GLN A 554 -3.05 3.40 30.53
CA GLN A 554 -3.58 4.68 30.08
C GLN A 554 -3.44 4.82 28.56
N LYS A 555 -2.31 4.37 27.99
CA LYS A 555 -2.08 4.36 26.55
C LYS A 555 -3.18 3.61 25.80
N VAL A 556 -3.45 2.36 26.19
CA VAL A 556 -4.44 1.49 25.53
C VAL A 556 -5.91 1.75 25.89
N THR A 557 -6.18 2.60 26.88
CA THR A 557 -7.55 3.00 27.26
C THR A 557 -7.89 4.43 26.89
N SER A 558 -6.93 5.18 26.32
CA SER A 558 -7.16 6.54 25.87
C SER A 558 -8.09 6.58 24.65
N HIS A 559 -8.77 7.71 24.44
CA HIS A 559 -9.61 7.91 23.25
C HIS A 559 -8.82 7.74 21.94
N LYS A 560 -7.52 8.09 21.95
CA LYS A 560 -6.62 7.89 20.79
C LYS A 560 -6.36 6.42 20.48
N ALA A 561 -6.46 5.54 21.48
CA ALA A 561 -6.25 4.11 21.31
C ALA A 561 -7.46 3.37 20.75
N GLU A 562 -8.66 3.97 20.70
CA GLU A 562 -9.87 3.33 20.16
C GLU A 562 -9.70 2.84 18.72
N LYS A 563 -8.84 3.50 17.92
CA LYS A 563 -8.51 3.05 16.56
C LYS A 563 -7.62 1.80 16.52
N TYR A 564 -6.83 1.55 17.57
CA TYR A 564 -5.88 0.42 17.64
C TYR A 564 -6.35 -0.71 18.55
N VAL A 565 -7.26 -0.42 19.48
CA VAL A 565 -7.69 -1.35 20.53
C VAL A 565 -9.15 -1.74 20.29
N ALA A 566 -9.39 -3.05 20.21
CA ALA A 566 -10.71 -3.63 20.12
C ALA A 566 -11.39 -3.72 21.49
N TYR A 567 -10.63 -4.11 22.52
CA TYR A 567 -11.11 -4.16 23.90
C TYR A 567 -9.95 -4.20 24.89
N THR A 568 -10.25 -3.87 26.14
CA THR A 568 -9.40 -4.12 27.30
C THR A 568 -10.18 -4.91 28.35
N LEU A 569 -9.57 -5.93 28.95
CA LEU A 569 -10.18 -6.78 29.97
C LEU A 569 -9.23 -6.92 31.16
N LYS A 570 -9.66 -6.43 32.32
CA LYS A 570 -8.94 -6.65 33.58
C LYS A 570 -9.27 -8.03 34.15
N LEU A 571 -8.25 -8.87 34.32
CA LEU A 571 -8.36 -10.24 34.82
C LEU A 571 -8.33 -10.28 36.36
N PRO A 572 -8.81 -11.37 36.99
CA PRO A 572 -8.87 -11.51 38.44
C PRO A 572 -7.53 -11.30 39.17
N ASN A 573 -6.40 -11.70 38.57
CA ASN A 573 -5.07 -11.51 39.14
C ASN A 573 -4.50 -10.07 38.95
N GLY A 574 -5.25 -9.17 38.32
CA GLY A 574 -4.84 -7.80 38.02
C GLY A 574 -4.15 -7.60 36.67
N THR A 575 -3.78 -8.67 35.95
CA THR A 575 -3.30 -8.60 34.57
C THR A 575 -4.38 -7.99 33.67
N ILE A 576 -3.98 -7.19 32.68
CA ILE A 576 -4.92 -6.63 31.69
C ILE A 576 -4.65 -7.27 30.34
N LEU A 577 -5.66 -7.93 29.78
CA LEU A 577 -5.65 -8.42 28.41
C LEU A 577 -6.15 -7.33 27.47
N VAL A 578 -5.44 -7.10 26.37
CA VAL A 578 -5.80 -6.09 25.35
C VAL A 578 -5.93 -6.79 24.01
N GLY A 579 -7.06 -6.60 23.33
CA GLY A 579 -7.24 -7.01 21.93
C GLY A 579 -6.91 -5.86 20.99
N HIS A 580 -6.08 -6.11 19.99
CA HIS A 580 -5.57 -5.12 19.04
C HIS A 580 -6.22 -5.27 17.66
N LYS A 581 -6.69 -4.15 17.12
CA LYS A 581 -7.10 -3.98 15.73
C LYS A 581 -5.82 -3.85 14.90
N LEU A 582 -5.58 -4.83 14.05
CA LEU A 582 -4.53 -4.74 13.04
C LEU A 582 -5.05 -3.92 11.85
N ARG A 583 -4.15 -3.27 11.11
CA ARG A 583 -4.51 -2.53 9.90
C ARG A 583 -5.06 -3.47 8.83
N SER A 584 -5.89 -2.96 7.92
CA SER A 584 -6.44 -3.76 6.81
C SER A 584 -5.33 -4.39 5.98
N ARG A 585 -4.25 -3.62 5.71
CA ARG A 585 -3.06 -4.11 4.98
C ARG A 585 -2.37 -5.29 5.69
N THR A 586 -2.34 -5.29 7.01
CA THR A 586 -1.75 -6.36 7.82
C THR A 586 -2.65 -7.59 7.72
N ASN A 587 -3.97 -7.43 7.89
CA ASN A 587 -4.96 -8.52 7.78
C ASN A 587 -4.95 -9.25 6.43
N LYS A 588 -4.47 -8.62 5.35
CA LYS A 588 -4.32 -9.25 4.02
C LYS A 588 -3.45 -10.51 4.03
N PHE A 589 -2.69 -10.82 5.08
CA PHE A 589 -2.01 -12.11 5.19
C PHE A 589 -2.99 -13.28 5.08
N LEU A 590 -4.22 -13.15 5.60
CA LEU A 590 -5.26 -14.18 5.51
C LEU A 590 -5.64 -14.49 4.07
N HIS A 591 -5.76 -13.46 3.22
CA HIS A 591 -6.02 -13.64 1.77
C HIS A 591 -4.84 -14.32 1.05
N LYS A 592 -3.60 -13.99 1.41
CA LYS A 592 -2.40 -14.56 0.76
C LYS A 592 -2.31 -16.09 0.89
N ILE A 593 -2.94 -16.66 1.92
CA ILE A 593 -2.93 -18.10 2.22
C ILE A 593 -4.32 -18.73 2.17
N ASN A 594 -5.33 -18.01 1.67
CA ASN A 594 -6.73 -18.48 1.59
C ASN A 594 -7.31 -18.93 2.96
N ALA A 595 -7.03 -18.16 4.03
CA ALA A 595 -7.45 -18.43 5.40
C ALA A 595 -8.56 -17.49 5.90
N GLU A 596 -9.38 -16.91 5.01
CA GLU A 596 -10.45 -15.97 5.36
C GLU A 596 -11.52 -16.58 6.29
N ARG A 597 -11.64 -17.90 6.29
CA ARG A 597 -12.53 -18.64 7.20
C ARG A 597 -12.01 -18.68 8.64
N ASN A 598 -10.76 -18.31 8.88
CA ASN A 598 -10.09 -18.32 10.17
C ASN A 598 -9.84 -16.88 10.68
N THR A 599 -10.66 -15.89 10.30
CA THR A 599 -10.53 -14.51 10.82
C THR A 599 -10.67 -14.41 12.34
N ASN A 600 -11.28 -15.41 13.00
CA ASN A 600 -11.35 -15.54 14.45
C ASN A 600 -9.99 -15.76 15.15
N ILE A 601 -8.87 -15.82 14.41
CA ILE A 601 -7.54 -15.65 15.02
C ILE A 601 -7.22 -14.18 15.35
N LEU A 602 -8.10 -13.25 15.00
CA LEU A 602 -8.00 -11.84 15.33
C LEU A 602 -9.24 -11.40 16.10
N PRO A 603 -9.18 -10.33 16.92
CA PRO A 603 -8.04 -9.43 17.16
C PRO A 603 -6.84 -10.12 17.84
N TYR A 604 -5.63 -9.65 17.53
CA TYR A 604 -4.40 -10.15 18.16
C TYR A 604 -4.33 -9.62 19.60
N GLN A 605 -3.69 -10.36 20.51
CA GLN A 605 -3.73 -10.03 21.93
C GLN A 605 -2.37 -9.69 22.53
N SER A 606 -2.38 -8.78 23.50
CA SER A 606 -1.27 -8.57 24.44
C SER A 606 -1.75 -8.69 25.89
N LEU A 607 -0.82 -9.01 26.79
CA LEU A 607 -1.02 -8.94 28.24
C LEU A 607 -0.17 -7.81 28.82
N ILE A 608 -0.79 -7.00 29.68
CA ILE A 608 -0.08 -6.04 30.53
C ILE A 608 0.05 -6.65 31.91
N LYS A 609 1.28 -6.94 32.32
CA LYS A 609 1.62 -7.52 33.63
C LYS A 609 2.98 -6.98 34.07
N GLU A 610 3.11 -6.63 35.35
CA GLU A 610 4.39 -6.20 35.93
C GLU A 610 5.07 -5.05 35.17
N GLY A 611 4.28 -4.08 34.68
CA GLY A 611 4.80 -2.91 33.94
C GLY A 611 5.24 -3.20 32.50
N LYS A 612 5.01 -4.41 31.99
CA LYS A 612 5.35 -4.82 30.63
C LYS A 612 4.09 -5.18 29.85
N ALA A 613 4.06 -4.80 28.57
CA ALA A 613 3.12 -5.30 27.58
C ALA A 613 3.82 -6.38 26.76
N ILE A 614 3.30 -7.60 26.81
CA ILE A 614 3.85 -8.76 26.10
C ILE A 614 2.82 -9.35 25.15
N ILE A 615 3.30 -9.93 24.05
CA ILE A 615 2.48 -10.68 23.09
C ILE A 615 3.03 -12.10 22.95
N LEU A 616 2.19 -13.05 22.57
CA LEU A 616 2.69 -14.28 21.97
C LEU A 616 3.52 -13.92 20.74
N ASP A 617 4.59 -14.65 20.46
CA ASP A 617 5.29 -14.43 19.20
C ASP A 617 4.32 -14.72 18.04
N PRO A 618 4.14 -13.79 17.07
CA PRO A 618 3.23 -14.00 15.95
C PRO A 618 3.54 -15.26 15.13
N LYS A 619 4.79 -15.74 15.08
CA LYS A 619 5.14 -16.99 14.41
C LYS A 619 4.52 -18.19 15.13
N TYR A 620 4.58 -18.23 16.46
CA TYR A 620 3.95 -19.27 17.28
C TYR A 620 2.43 -19.19 17.17
N TYR A 621 1.86 -18.01 17.41
CA TYR A 621 0.40 -17.84 17.47
C TYR A 621 -0.27 -18.15 16.13
N LEU A 622 0.27 -17.64 15.01
CA LEU A 622 -0.32 -17.87 13.69
C LEU A 622 -0.26 -19.35 13.31
N ALA A 623 0.85 -20.04 13.58
CA ALA A 623 0.98 -21.46 13.27
C ALA A 623 0.06 -22.34 14.14
N LEU A 624 0.00 -22.07 15.45
CA LEU A 624 -0.92 -22.76 16.37
C LEU A 624 -2.38 -22.54 15.95
N SER A 625 -2.73 -21.30 15.57
CA SER A 625 -4.10 -20.94 15.21
C SER A 625 -4.48 -21.35 13.79
N LEU A 626 -3.52 -21.73 12.95
CA LEU A 626 -3.75 -22.26 11.61
C LEU A 626 -3.08 -23.64 11.49
N PRO A 627 -3.66 -24.71 12.07
CA PRO A 627 -3.02 -26.04 12.10
C PRO A 627 -2.71 -26.64 10.73
N LEU A 628 -3.37 -26.15 9.67
CA LEU A 628 -3.14 -26.55 8.28
C LEU A 628 -2.08 -25.70 7.56
N LEU A 629 -1.46 -24.73 8.25
CA LEU A 629 -0.47 -23.83 7.69
C LEU A 629 0.78 -24.62 7.28
N THR A 630 1.10 -24.59 5.99
CA THR A 630 2.33 -25.23 5.49
C THR A 630 3.51 -24.26 5.55
N MET A 631 4.72 -24.80 5.45
CA MET A 631 5.92 -23.96 5.29
C MET A 631 5.84 -23.07 4.04
N SER A 632 5.24 -23.55 2.96
CA SER A 632 5.02 -22.75 1.75
C SER A 632 4.12 -21.55 2.03
N ASP A 633 3.04 -21.76 2.78
CA ASP A 633 2.11 -20.70 3.16
C ASP A 633 2.76 -19.71 4.12
N PHE A 634 3.51 -20.20 5.11
CA PHE A 634 4.27 -19.35 6.02
C PHE A 634 5.26 -18.42 5.27
N MET A 635 5.95 -18.94 4.25
CA MET A 635 6.85 -18.13 3.42
C MET A 635 6.12 -17.04 2.62
N LYS A 636 4.88 -17.29 2.17
CA LYS A 636 4.06 -16.26 1.49
C LYS A 636 3.70 -15.11 2.43
N ILE A 637 3.64 -15.36 3.73
CA ILE A 637 3.30 -14.39 4.78
C ILE A 637 4.49 -14.07 5.70
N ALA A 638 5.72 -14.26 5.24
CA ALA A 638 6.92 -14.07 6.07
C ALA A 638 7.07 -12.65 6.66
N SER A 639 6.42 -11.65 6.04
CA SER A 639 6.36 -10.28 6.57
C SER A 639 5.31 -10.08 7.68
N ALA A 640 4.26 -10.92 7.72
CA ALA A 640 3.11 -10.72 8.59
C ALA A 640 3.48 -10.68 10.09
N PRO A 641 4.37 -11.55 10.62
CA PRO A 641 4.81 -11.44 12.01
C PRO A 641 5.35 -10.07 12.40
N GLY A 642 6.23 -9.50 11.57
CA GLY A 642 6.83 -8.18 11.84
C GLY A 642 5.82 -7.04 11.73
N GLU A 643 4.85 -7.13 10.80
CA GLU A 643 3.79 -6.12 10.67
C GLU A 643 2.78 -6.19 11.83
N ILE A 644 2.44 -7.39 12.33
CA ILE A 644 1.62 -7.57 13.53
C ILE A 644 2.29 -6.93 14.75
N GLU A 645 3.59 -7.21 14.95
CA GLU A 645 4.35 -6.63 16.06
C GLU A 645 4.36 -5.10 15.99
N LYS A 646 4.56 -4.51 14.81
CA LYS A 646 4.52 -3.06 14.61
C LYS A 646 3.15 -2.46 14.90
N ASP A 647 2.08 -3.08 14.43
CA ASP A 647 0.72 -2.60 14.67
C ASP A 647 0.39 -2.61 16.16
N ILE A 648 0.79 -3.66 16.89
CA ILE A 648 0.57 -3.74 18.35
C ILE A 648 1.42 -2.71 19.09
N LYS A 649 2.70 -2.54 18.72
CA LYS A 649 3.58 -1.51 19.31
C LYS A 649 2.98 -0.11 19.19
N ARG A 650 2.25 0.18 18.09
CA ARG A 650 1.58 1.46 17.89
C ARG A 650 0.49 1.74 18.91
N ALA A 651 -0.21 0.72 19.41
CA ALA A 651 -1.24 0.89 20.45
C ALA A 651 -0.67 1.37 21.80
N TYR A 652 0.65 1.26 21.98
CA TYR A 652 1.37 1.65 23.20
C TYR A 652 2.24 2.90 23.04
N LYS A 653 2.19 3.56 21.88
CA LYS A 653 2.76 4.90 21.66
C LYS A 653 1.69 5.94 22.01
#